data_AF-A0A975GKR3-F1
#
_entry.id   AF-A0A975GKR3-F1
#
_cell.length_a   1.000
_cell.length_b   1.000
_cell.length_c   1.000
_cell.angle_alpha   90.00
_cell.angle_beta   90.00
_cell.angle_gamma   90.00
#
_symmetry.space_group_name_H-M   'P 1'
#
loop_
_entity.id
_entity.type
_entity.pdbx_description
1 polymer ?
#
loop_
_entity_poly.entity_id
_entity_poly.type
_entity_poly.pdbx_seq_one_letter_code
_entity_poly.pdbx_strand_id
1 'polypeptide(L)'
;MQRENYYLLLELSVDPPENDLQIIEDAIKEKQTRWSRNRNHPTKAIQSKQYIGLIPEIRRIMTDSGLRQKEAENAKILIFEKEKEKFLKIERHLSILMTKGSVTKKEIAKLARMHGTEEAKIHERLKKKEKFFKIDRDIRLLMKKGAINEKKTAGLAKRYAIGEDKLRKWIKEKEEEANSELDNCIRICTEKGYITEKETTHLASLFAMDEANILLRAKCPIKKESASKPPKPQPLDKTLEKLISDNLNIVGKSSLYDFLDLSPDANLQILQDRAKEKEMEIRKIGQKDAIITASGALAGHCIVIFHSKASRKAYDISRSHSLISELNADINAAGTEGKIRAENFDILVKSAIKIGMDMDEAYEYIREYCRNEKWVIKEKKKWVIIEKKKLTLLEKWSFDLDPRKKSFWILTGAVSAAIFIVISSIVISGQIIQANRLKNAYQNTLTSLESQQKLESKEKILQDFIGRYGDTEYAPGFKKKIREIRKQMEERDFEITARKAEKLYADQNFEEARIVYDGFLKKYPKNIHKKEISQKISEIPGRIDNRDYEEVRKVADGSYAERIKIYNKYFEKHPRGKHIDEIKKLISDMIGEYYDALGKKLTLCAKQHEWEKCIRLCDEFIEKFGGTEQAEKIEGLRITYQKRIKYKNDLAEMKREAELSGTDFEGAKYIYSEYLNANPEAPSYVKDVVTKEIAEWQRKAEQYHQEDEEWEYLVEYSNKTRETLASKVEKFERYVKKPPPERYAEDALLILKELKREKVLEDENTREYREKTEWVKIARYSKDFQVSLAERIHALEKYIKENSSVRYIRDANTLLTKLKEEEISEEERIRKQKEAVARRRNEIKRIEMLVRKTGGRFVANKNGTVTDRRTGLMWAAIDSLTDIGGCTNYDTSVRYVENLRTGGYTDWRIPTANELVGIYKNPPFFPGNSAKWFWTSDIIWHGWNKKAHIVTSEREAAWNKEQTDLSKCGSVRAVRK
;
A
#
# COMPACT_ATOMS: atom_id res chain seq x y z
N MET A 1 -8.49 -3.67 -26.46
CA MET A 1 -7.60 -2.77 -27.23
C MET A 1 -8.11 -1.34 -27.09
N GLN A 2 -7.23 -0.37 -26.82
CA GLN A 2 -7.61 1.06 -26.88
C GLN A 2 -7.86 1.48 -28.34
N ARG A 3 -8.89 2.30 -28.58
CA ARG A 3 -9.22 2.86 -29.89
C ARG A 3 -8.11 3.82 -30.32
N GLU A 4 -7.60 3.68 -31.55
CA GLU A 4 -6.62 4.61 -32.12
C GLU A 4 -7.26 5.97 -32.41
N ASN A 5 -6.55 7.06 -32.08
CA ASN A 5 -7.05 8.42 -32.24
C ASN A 5 -7.24 8.77 -33.74
N TYR A 6 -8.33 9.46 -34.07
CA TYR A 6 -8.73 9.63 -35.47
C TYR A 6 -7.87 10.62 -36.26
N TYR A 7 -7.27 11.64 -35.63
CA TYR A 7 -6.28 12.49 -36.30
C TYR A 7 -5.05 11.69 -36.73
N LEU A 8 -4.58 10.79 -35.86
CA LEU A 8 -3.44 9.92 -36.15
C LEU A 8 -3.79 8.83 -37.17
N LEU A 9 -4.98 8.24 -37.06
CA LEU A 9 -5.46 7.19 -37.95
C LEU A 9 -5.64 7.70 -39.39
N LEU A 10 -6.16 8.93 -39.53
CA LEU A 10 -6.38 9.61 -40.81
C LEU A 10 -5.13 10.33 -41.33
N GLU A 11 -4.03 10.37 -40.56
CA GLU A 11 -2.79 11.07 -40.91
C GLU A 11 -2.99 12.59 -41.14
N LEU A 12 -3.86 13.22 -40.34
CA LEU A 12 -4.17 14.66 -40.42
C LEU A 12 -3.19 15.51 -39.60
N SER A 13 -3.05 16.80 -39.96
CA SER A 13 -2.26 17.75 -39.17
C SER A 13 -2.86 17.94 -37.77
N VAL A 14 -2.02 17.86 -36.74
CA VAL A 14 -2.43 18.02 -35.32
C VAL A 14 -2.02 19.40 -34.77
N ASP A 15 -0.96 20.01 -35.31
CA ASP A 15 -0.47 21.33 -34.87
C ASP A 15 0.01 22.18 -36.07
N PRO A 16 -0.82 23.11 -36.58
CA PRO A 16 -2.20 23.38 -36.15
C PRO A 16 -3.15 22.22 -36.52
N PRO A 17 -4.25 22.02 -35.76
CA PRO A 17 -5.20 20.95 -36.04
C PRO A 17 -5.95 21.22 -37.36
N GLU A 18 -6.01 20.21 -38.22
CA GLU A 18 -6.78 20.27 -39.46
C GLU A 18 -8.27 20.46 -39.15
N ASN A 19 -8.88 21.45 -39.80
CA ASN A 19 -10.28 21.85 -39.60
C ASN A 19 -11.07 21.89 -40.91
N ASP A 20 -10.41 21.75 -42.06
CA ASP A 20 -11.09 21.70 -43.34
C ASP A 20 -11.81 20.35 -43.50
N LEU A 21 -13.14 20.42 -43.56
CA LEU A 21 -14.02 19.25 -43.69
C LEU A 21 -13.80 18.49 -45.00
N GLN A 22 -13.38 19.18 -46.07
CA GLN A 22 -13.11 18.55 -47.36
C GLN A 22 -11.84 17.69 -47.28
N ILE A 23 -10.76 18.23 -46.68
CA ILE A 23 -9.50 17.52 -46.46
C ILE A 23 -9.73 16.28 -45.57
N ILE A 24 -10.53 16.42 -44.52
CA ILE A 24 -10.87 15.32 -43.61
C ILE A 24 -11.66 14.23 -44.34
N GLU A 25 -12.68 14.58 -45.12
CA GLU A 25 -13.49 13.61 -45.84
C GLU A 25 -12.70 12.89 -46.94
N ASP A 26 -11.79 13.60 -47.61
CA ASP A 26 -10.89 13.00 -48.60
C ASP A 26 -9.90 12.01 -47.94
N ALA A 27 -9.35 12.36 -46.78
CA ALA A 27 -8.53 11.43 -45.98
C ALA A 27 -9.30 10.18 -45.53
N ILE A 28 -10.58 10.34 -45.12
CA ILE A 28 -11.46 9.20 -44.76
C ILE A 28 -11.67 8.28 -45.97
N LYS A 29 -11.97 8.84 -47.16
CA LYS A 29 -12.17 8.06 -48.39
C LYS A 29 -10.90 7.32 -48.82
N GLU A 30 -9.75 7.96 -48.72
CA GLU A 30 -8.45 7.34 -49.03
C GLU A 30 -8.19 6.14 -48.12
N LYS A 31 -8.37 6.33 -46.81
CA LYS A 31 -8.21 5.28 -45.79
C LYS A 31 -9.22 4.15 -45.96
N GLN A 32 -10.49 4.48 -46.22
CA GLN A 32 -11.54 3.51 -46.53
C GLN A 32 -11.17 2.63 -47.73
N THR A 33 -10.63 3.22 -48.80
CA THR A 33 -10.18 2.49 -49.99
C THR A 33 -9.01 1.57 -49.65
N ARG A 34 -8.03 2.07 -48.89
CA ARG A 34 -6.85 1.30 -48.46
C ARG A 34 -7.24 0.11 -47.56
N TRP A 35 -8.14 0.30 -46.61
CA TRP A 35 -8.65 -0.77 -45.76
C TRP A 35 -9.51 -1.77 -46.53
N SER A 36 -10.31 -1.31 -47.49
CA SER A 36 -11.13 -2.19 -48.35
C SER A 36 -10.26 -3.13 -49.20
N ARG A 37 -9.13 -2.63 -49.73
CA ARG A 37 -8.13 -3.46 -50.43
C ARG A 37 -7.51 -4.52 -49.51
N ASN A 38 -7.28 -4.16 -48.24
CA ASN A 38 -6.68 -5.05 -47.24
C ASN A 38 -7.71 -5.95 -46.52
N ARG A 39 -9.00 -5.86 -46.85
CA ARG A 39 -10.10 -6.58 -46.17
C ARG A 39 -9.92 -8.10 -46.19
N ASN A 40 -9.25 -8.63 -47.21
CA ASN A 40 -8.94 -10.06 -47.37
C ASN A 40 -7.44 -10.36 -47.27
N HIS A 41 -6.62 -9.40 -46.84
CA HIS A 41 -5.17 -9.57 -46.72
C HIS A 41 -4.83 -10.53 -45.56
N PRO A 42 -3.94 -11.52 -45.75
CA PRO A 42 -3.71 -12.60 -44.78
C PRO A 42 -3.46 -12.13 -43.34
N THR A 43 -2.74 -11.02 -43.16
CA THR A 43 -2.41 -10.45 -41.83
C THR A 43 -3.13 -9.14 -41.49
N LYS A 44 -3.79 -8.49 -42.46
CA LYS A 44 -4.37 -7.13 -42.28
C LYS A 44 -5.89 -7.12 -42.37
N ALA A 45 -6.51 -8.26 -42.70
CA ALA A 45 -7.95 -8.41 -42.88
C ALA A 45 -8.75 -8.02 -41.65
N ILE A 46 -8.34 -8.46 -40.45
CA ILE A 46 -9.08 -8.23 -39.20
C ILE A 46 -9.08 -6.74 -38.85
N GLN A 47 -7.89 -6.14 -38.78
CA GLN A 47 -7.74 -4.72 -38.47
C GLN A 47 -8.44 -3.83 -39.52
N SER A 48 -8.35 -4.18 -40.80
CA SER A 48 -9.02 -3.43 -41.88
C SER A 48 -10.54 -3.54 -41.79
N LYS A 49 -11.09 -4.71 -41.45
CA LYS A 49 -12.54 -4.87 -41.22
C LYS A 49 -13.02 -4.05 -40.02
N GLN A 50 -12.24 -4.00 -38.94
CA GLN A 50 -12.54 -3.17 -37.78
C GLN A 50 -12.55 -1.68 -38.14
N TYR A 51 -11.50 -1.17 -38.81
CA TYR A 51 -11.45 0.24 -39.21
C TYR A 51 -12.56 0.62 -40.21
N ILE A 52 -12.93 -0.27 -41.14
CA ILE A 52 -14.08 -0.05 -42.02
C ILE A 52 -15.38 0.09 -41.21
N GLY A 53 -15.57 -0.74 -40.18
CA GLY A 53 -16.72 -0.66 -39.29
C GLY A 53 -16.79 0.64 -38.48
N LEU A 54 -15.64 1.27 -38.21
CA LEU A 54 -15.55 2.55 -37.49
C LEU A 54 -15.78 3.78 -38.36
N ILE A 55 -15.82 3.66 -39.70
CA ILE A 55 -15.98 4.82 -40.61
C ILE A 55 -17.19 5.71 -40.27
N PRO A 56 -18.39 5.17 -39.98
CA PRO A 56 -19.54 6.01 -39.61
C PRO A 56 -19.27 6.83 -38.34
N GLU A 57 -18.57 6.25 -37.36
CA GLU A 57 -18.20 6.92 -36.13
C GLU A 57 -17.10 7.96 -36.34
N ILE A 58 -16.08 7.64 -37.17
CA ILE A 58 -15.01 8.56 -37.56
C ILE A 58 -15.62 9.80 -38.22
N ARG A 59 -16.51 9.62 -39.19
CA ARG A 59 -17.22 10.74 -39.84
C ARG A 59 -18.01 11.56 -38.80
N ARG A 60 -18.79 10.92 -37.94
CA ARG A 60 -19.58 11.61 -36.92
C ARG A 60 -18.71 12.48 -35.99
N ILE A 61 -17.58 11.95 -35.53
CA ILE A 61 -16.68 12.67 -34.60
C ILE A 61 -15.90 13.78 -35.33
N MET A 62 -15.43 13.54 -36.55
CA MET A 62 -14.60 14.49 -37.27
C MET A 62 -15.39 15.63 -37.93
N THR A 63 -16.68 15.42 -38.24
CA THR A 63 -17.57 16.49 -38.73
C THR A 63 -18.00 17.44 -37.60
N ASP A 64 -18.20 16.94 -36.38
CA ASP A 64 -18.56 17.78 -35.22
C ASP A 64 -17.37 18.61 -34.74
N SER A 65 -17.52 19.93 -34.67
CA SER A 65 -16.42 20.83 -34.32
C SER A 65 -15.89 20.65 -32.90
N GLY A 66 -16.77 20.37 -31.92
CA GLY A 66 -16.37 20.23 -30.52
C GLY A 66 -15.69 18.88 -30.26
N LEU A 67 -16.24 17.81 -30.83
CA LEU A 67 -15.66 16.46 -30.72
C LEU A 67 -14.35 16.35 -31.50
N ARG A 68 -14.25 16.96 -32.70
CA ARG A 68 -13.02 17.02 -33.48
C ARG A 68 -11.91 17.75 -32.71
N GLN A 69 -12.21 18.91 -32.11
CA GLN A 69 -11.22 19.64 -31.33
C GLN A 69 -10.71 18.83 -30.13
N LYS A 70 -11.61 18.13 -29.42
CA LYS A 70 -11.25 17.23 -28.32
C LYS A 70 -10.40 16.04 -28.80
N GLU A 71 -10.72 15.49 -29.97
CA GLU A 71 -9.91 14.42 -30.59
C GLU A 71 -8.52 14.93 -30.99
N ALA A 72 -8.40 16.17 -31.48
CA ALA A 72 -7.13 16.83 -31.81
C ALA A 72 -6.26 17.09 -30.56
N GLU A 73 -6.86 17.57 -29.46
CA GLU A 73 -6.17 17.75 -28.17
C GLU A 73 -5.65 16.41 -27.63
N ASN A 74 -6.47 15.37 -27.67
CA ASN A 74 -6.04 14.01 -27.30
C ASN A 74 -4.91 13.51 -28.22
N ALA A 75 -4.96 13.81 -29.52
CA ALA A 75 -3.89 13.47 -30.45
C ALA A 75 -2.57 14.16 -30.08
N LYS A 76 -2.65 15.43 -29.66
CA LYS A 76 -1.48 16.22 -29.21
C LYS A 76 -0.88 15.64 -27.93
N ILE A 77 -1.71 15.21 -26.97
CA ILE A 77 -1.27 14.51 -25.75
C ILE A 77 -0.58 13.20 -26.13
N LEU A 78 -1.18 12.38 -27.00
CA LEU A 78 -0.58 11.11 -27.43
C LEU A 78 0.74 11.28 -28.19
N ILE A 79 0.86 12.31 -29.04
CA ILE A 79 2.13 12.65 -29.71
C ILE A 79 3.16 13.07 -28.66
N PHE A 80 2.78 13.93 -27.72
CA PHE A 80 3.66 14.36 -26.64
C PHE A 80 4.12 13.20 -25.76
N GLU A 81 3.24 12.26 -25.43
CA GLU A 81 3.56 11.04 -24.69
C GLU A 81 4.51 10.13 -25.47
N LYS A 82 4.26 9.90 -26.77
CA LYS A 82 5.16 9.14 -27.64
C LYS A 82 6.52 9.80 -27.78
N GLU A 83 6.58 11.14 -27.89
CA GLU A 83 7.85 11.88 -27.88
C GLU A 83 8.55 11.77 -26.52
N LYS A 84 7.82 11.88 -25.41
CA LYS A 84 8.35 11.72 -24.05
C LYS A 84 8.98 10.35 -23.86
N GLU A 85 8.30 9.28 -24.27
CA GLU A 85 8.83 7.90 -24.23
C GLU A 85 10.08 7.74 -25.09
N LYS A 86 10.04 8.25 -26.34
CA LYS A 86 11.19 8.25 -27.24
C LYS A 86 12.40 8.94 -26.59
N PHE A 87 12.18 10.09 -25.95
CA PHE A 87 13.25 10.80 -25.27
C PHE A 87 13.71 10.16 -23.97
N LEU A 88 12.86 9.43 -23.25
CA LEU A 88 13.26 8.62 -22.11
C LEU A 88 14.27 7.54 -22.54
N LYS A 89 14.02 6.89 -23.68
CA LYS A 89 14.95 5.92 -24.28
C LYS A 89 16.26 6.57 -24.73
N ILE A 90 16.20 7.77 -25.30
CA ILE A 90 17.40 8.56 -25.64
C ILE A 90 18.21 8.88 -24.38
N GLU A 91 17.56 9.29 -23.29
CA GLU A 91 18.24 9.60 -22.02
C GLU A 91 18.92 8.38 -21.39
N ARG A 92 18.26 7.21 -21.45
CA ARG A 92 18.88 5.92 -21.07
C ARG A 92 20.16 5.67 -21.86
N HIS A 93 20.10 5.77 -23.19
CA HIS A 93 21.29 5.56 -24.03
C HIS A 93 22.39 6.61 -23.79
N LEU A 94 22.03 7.88 -23.58
CA LEU A 94 22.98 8.93 -23.23
C LEU A 94 23.66 8.66 -21.90
N SER A 95 22.95 8.11 -20.91
CA SER A 95 23.54 7.75 -19.62
C SER A 95 24.62 6.66 -19.76
N ILE A 96 24.38 5.67 -20.62
CA ILE A 96 25.33 4.59 -20.95
C ILE A 96 26.57 5.18 -21.65
N LEU A 97 26.37 6.08 -22.61
CA LEU A 97 27.47 6.71 -23.34
C LEU A 97 28.29 7.67 -22.45
N MET A 98 27.63 8.41 -21.56
CA MET A 98 28.28 9.41 -20.70
C MET A 98 29.16 8.81 -19.60
N THR A 99 29.17 7.48 -19.41
CA THR A 99 30.14 6.79 -18.55
C THR A 99 31.59 7.10 -18.94
N LYS A 100 31.86 7.36 -20.24
CA LYS A 100 33.20 7.76 -20.72
C LYS A 100 33.53 9.23 -20.45
N GLY A 101 32.54 10.02 -20.06
CA GLY A 101 32.67 11.44 -19.69
C GLY A 101 32.26 12.45 -20.76
N SER A 102 32.13 12.02 -22.00
CA SER A 102 31.70 12.85 -23.12
C SER A 102 31.01 11.98 -24.19
N VAL A 103 30.10 12.56 -24.97
CA VAL A 103 29.51 11.91 -26.15
C VAL A 103 30.09 12.54 -27.40
N THR A 104 30.52 11.72 -28.36
CA THR A 104 31.08 12.16 -29.64
C THR A 104 29.98 12.53 -30.62
N LYS A 105 30.29 13.36 -31.63
CA LYS A 105 29.34 13.69 -32.71
C LYS A 105 28.83 12.46 -33.45
N LYS A 106 29.68 11.44 -33.66
CA LYS A 106 29.31 10.18 -34.32
C LYS A 106 28.26 9.40 -33.52
N GLU A 107 28.37 9.42 -32.20
CA GLU A 107 27.40 8.76 -31.31
C GLU A 107 26.05 9.47 -31.30
N ILE A 108 26.06 10.80 -31.33
CA ILE A 108 24.84 11.61 -31.42
C ILE A 108 24.14 11.37 -32.75
N ALA A 109 24.88 11.33 -33.86
CA ALA A 109 24.34 10.99 -35.18
C ALA A 109 23.74 9.58 -35.22
N LYS A 110 24.38 8.59 -34.58
CA LYS A 110 23.84 7.22 -34.50
C LYS A 110 22.58 7.17 -33.64
N LEU A 111 22.55 7.85 -32.49
CA LEU A 111 21.37 7.93 -31.63
C LEU A 111 20.19 8.63 -32.32
N ALA A 112 20.46 9.70 -33.06
CA ALA A 112 19.47 10.40 -33.87
C ALA A 112 18.81 9.46 -34.90
N ARG A 113 19.61 8.67 -35.61
CA ARG A 113 19.11 7.64 -36.55
C ARG A 113 18.35 6.52 -35.85
N MET A 114 18.86 6.01 -34.72
CA MET A 114 18.22 4.92 -33.98
C MET A 114 16.82 5.28 -33.46
N HIS A 115 16.64 6.52 -33.00
CA HIS A 115 15.37 6.98 -32.41
C HIS A 115 14.50 7.78 -33.38
N GLY A 116 14.95 8.00 -34.61
CA GLY A 116 14.24 8.84 -35.59
C GLY A 116 13.97 10.24 -35.03
N THR A 117 15.04 10.94 -34.63
CA THR A 117 15.00 12.32 -34.09
C THR A 117 16.14 13.14 -34.67
N GLU A 118 16.02 14.47 -34.58
CA GLU A 118 17.07 15.39 -34.99
C GLU A 118 18.26 15.41 -34.03
N GLU A 119 19.48 15.53 -34.57
CA GLU A 119 20.72 15.63 -33.79
C GLU A 119 20.71 16.87 -32.86
N ALA A 120 20.11 17.98 -33.31
CA ALA A 120 19.99 19.22 -32.54
C ALA A 120 19.22 19.03 -31.22
N LYS A 121 18.11 18.28 -31.26
CA LYS A 121 17.28 17.97 -30.08
C LYS A 121 18.06 17.12 -29.06
N ILE A 122 18.86 16.16 -29.52
CA ILE A 122 19.73 15.36 -28.65
C ILE A 122 20.84 16.23 -28.04
N HIS A 123 21.45 17.10 -28.84
CA HIS A 123 22.49 18.03 -28.39
C HIS A 123 21.99 19.00 -27.32
N GLU A 124 20.80 19.58 -27.51
CA GLU A 124 20.20 20.50 -26.55
C GLU A 124 19.94 19.80 -25.20
N ARG A 125 19.40 18.58 -25.23
CA ARG A 125 19.19 17.78 -24.01
C ARG A 125 20.50 17.40 -23.33
N LEU A 126 21.50 17.01 -24.11
CA LEU A 126 22.82 16.71 -23.57
C LEU A 126 23.39 17.94 -22.86
N LYS A 127 23.30 19.14 -23.46
CA LYS A 127 23.75 20.40 -22.84
C LYS A 127 23.04 20.69 -21.52
N LYS A 128 21.72 20.43 -21.43
CA LYS A 128 20.94 20.61 -20.20
C LYS A 128 21.32 19.61 -19.09
N LYS A 129 21.63 18.36 -19.43
CA LYS A 129 21.86 17.25 -18.47
C LYS A 129 23.33 16.85 -18.29
N GLU A 130 24.26 17.43 -19.03
CA GLU A 130 25.69 17.05 -19.03
C GLU A 130 26.31 17.10 -17.63
N LYS A 131 25.99 18.15 -16.86
CA LYS A 131 26.46 18.31 -15.48
C LYS A 131 25.97 17.16 -14.59
N PHE A 132 24.71 16.75 -14.72
CA PHE A 132 24.13 15.65 -13.94
C PHE A 132 24.80 14.32 -14.26
N PHE A 133 24.98 14.00 -15.55
CA PHE A 133 25.66 12.77 -15.96
C PHE A 133 27.11 12.70 -15.45
N LYS A 134 27.83 13.83 -15.45
CA LYS A 134 29.20 13.90 -14.92
C LYS A 134 29.26 13.68 -13.40
N ILE A 135 28.29 14.22 -12.65
CA ILE A 135 28.16 14.00 -11.21
C ILE A 135 27.85 12.52 -10.93
N ASP A 136 26.85 11.93 -11.58
CA ASP A 136 26.48 10.52 -11.44
C ASP A 136 27.67 9.58 -11.73
N ARG A 137 28.44 9.86 -12.79
CA ARG A 137 29.65 9.10 -13.13
C ARG A 137 30.70 9.18 -12.02
N ASP A 138 30.99 10.37 -11.52
CA ASP A 138 32.01 10.57 -10.50
C ASP A 138 31.59 9.93 -9.16
N ILE A 139 30.30 9.97 -8.79
CA ILE A 139 29.74 9.25 -7.64
C ILE A 139 29.92 7.74 -7.81
N ARG A 140 29.50 7.16 -8.96
CA ARG A 140 29.67 5.73 -9.25
C ARG A 140 31.14 5.28 -9.18
N LEU A 141 32.07 6.13 -9.64
CA LEU A 141 33.51 5.86 -9.54
C LEU A 141 34.04 5.90 -8.10
N LEU A 142 33.47 6.76 -7.24
CA LEU A 142 33.82 6.81 -5.82
C LEU A 142 33.27 5.61 -5.04
N MET A 143 32.01 5.23 -5.30
CA MET A 143 31.39 4.01 -4.77
C MET A 143 32.23 2.78 -5.13
N LYS A 144 32.59 2.65 -6.41
CA LYS A 144 33.39 1.52 -6.92
C LYS A 144 34.78 1.38 -6.29
N LYS A 145 35.34 2.48 -5.79
CA LYS A 145 36.65 2.50 -5.13
C LYS A 145 36.56 2.37 -3.61
N GLY A 146 35.37 2.20 -3.03
CA GLY A 146 35.14 2.22 -1.59
C GLY A 146 35.62 3.53 -0.94
N ALA A 147 35.60 4.64 -1.68
CA ALA A 147 36.32 5.85 -1.31
C ALA A 147 35.40 7.06 -1.06
N ILE A 148 34.15 6.83 -0.66
CA ILE A 148 33.24 7.88 -0.22
C ILE A 148 33.65 8.29 1.19
N ASN A 149 34.19 9.50 1.33
CA ASN A 149 34.52 10.10 2.60
C ASN A 149 34.35 11.62 2.50
N GLU A 150 34.29 12.28 3.65
CA GLU A 150 33.95 13.71 3.74
C GLU A 150 34.86 14.60 2.88
N LYS A 151 36.16 14.26 2.80
CA LYS A 151 37.13 15.01 2.00
C LYS A 151 36.86 14.89 0.51
N LYS A 152 36.52 13.70 0.01
CA LYS A 152 36.22 13.49 -1.42
C LYS A 152 34.84 14.00 -1.80
N THR A 153 33.86 13.95 -0.89
CA THR A 153 32.54 14.55 -1.12
C THR A 153 32.64 16.08 -1.19
N ALA A 154 33.35 16.72 -0.26
CA ALA A 154 33.61 18.17 -0.30
C ALA A 154 34.36 18.59 -1.57
N GLY A 155 35.38 17.82 -1.98
CA GLY A 155 36.12 18.07 -3.22
C GLY A 155 35.25 17.96 -4.48
N LEU A 156 34.30 17.02 -4.50
CA LEU A 156 33.36 16.83 -5.61
C LEU A 156 32.28 17.93 -5.63
N ALA A 157 31.78 18.33 -4.47
CA ALA A 157 30.82 19.44 -4.30
C ALA A 157 31.40 20.75 -4.83
N LYS A 158 32.66 21.04 -4.47
CA LYS A 158 33.42 22.20 -4.97
C LYS A 158 33.64 22.15 -6.49
N ARG A 159 34.04 20.99 -7.04
CA ARG A 159 34.29 20.80 -8.48
C ARG A 159 33.07 21.15 -9.33
N TYR A 160 31.88 20.77 -8.87
CA TYR A 160 30.64 20.97 -9.62
C TYR A 160 29.81 22.18 -9.15
N ALA A 161 30.31 22.99 -8.20
CA ALA A 161 29.58 24.11 -7.62
C ALA A 161 28.15 23.70 -7.18
N ILE A 162 28.08 22.68 -6.34
CA ILE A 162 26.87 22.13 -5.72
C ILE A 162 27.13 22.10 -4.21
N GLY A 163 26.14 22.48 -3.40
CA GLY A 163 26.26 22.42 -1.93
C GLY A 163 26.53 21.00 -1.45
N GLU A 164 27.37 20.86 -0.41
CA GLU A 164 27.75 19.55 0.12
C GLU A 164 26.55 18.72 0.55
N ASP A 165 25.54 19.32 1.16
CA ASP A 165 24.31 18.64 1.58
C ASP A 165 23.53 18.05 0.40
N LYS A 166 23.43 18.80 -0.70
CA LYS A 166 22.78 18.33 -1.93
C LYS A 166 23.54 17.16 -2.55
N LEU A 167 24.88 17.21 -2.51
CA LEU A 167 25.70 16.11 -3.03
C LEU A 167 25.63 14.88 -2.12
N ARG A 168 25.62 15.06 -0.79
CA ARG A 168 25.45 13.96 0.18
C ARG A 168 24.10 13.26 -0.01
N LYS A 169 23.02 14.03 -0.20
CA LYS A 169 21.70 13.49 -0.52
C LYS A 169 21.73 12.67 -1.82
N TRP A 170 22.34 13.21 -2.87
CA TRP A 170 22.47 12.52 -4.15
C TRP A 170 23.31 11.23 -4.06
N ILE A 171 24.40 11.24 -3.28
CA ILE A 171 25.20 10.04 -3.01
C ILE A 171 24.34 8.98 -2.32
N LYS A 172 23.56 9.37 -1.30
CA LYS A 172 22.66 8.47 -0.58
C LYS A 172 21.59 7.86 -1.52
N GLU A 173 20.96 8.68 -2.35
CA GLU A 173 20.00 8.22 -3.36
C GLU A 173 20.63 7.21 -4.34
N LYS A 174 21.89 7.42 -4.73
CA LYS A 174 22.63 6.49 -5.61
C LYS A 174 23.08 5.21 -4.90
N GLU A 175 23.38 5.27 -3.60
CA GLU A 175 23.63 4.09 -2.76
C GLU A 175 22.38 3.24 -2.59
N GLU A 176 21.22 3.86 -2.32
CA GLU A 176 19.92 3.20 -2.24
C GLU A 176 19.53 2.56 -3.59
N GLU A 177 19.71 3.28 -4.71
CA GLU A 177 19.50 2.75 -6.08
C GLU A 177 20.38 1.52 -6.35
N ALA A 178 21.68 1.59 -6.02
CA ALA A 178 22.61 0.48 -6.21
C ALA A 178 22.29 -0.74 -5.34
N ASN A 179 21.86 -0.53 -4.09
CA ASN A 179 21.43 -1.59 -3.19
C ASN A 179 20.14 -2.26 -3.69
N SER A 180 19.16 -1.48 -4.13
CA SER A 180 17.91 -2.00 -4.71
C SER A 180 18.14 -2.79 -6.00
N GLU A 181 19.04 -2.32 -6.87
CA GLU A 181 19.48 -3.06 -8.05
C GLU A 181 20.15 -4.39 -7.68
N LEU A 182 21.00 -4.37 -6.64
CA LEU A 182 21.69 -5.56 -6.16
C LEU A 182 20.70 -6.59 -5.61
N ASP A 183 19.76 -6.18 -4.76
CA ASP A 183 18.76 -7.07 -4.17
C ASP A 183 17.89 -7.73 -5.25
N ASN A 184 17.53 -6.98 -6.30
CA ASN A 184 16.84 -7.53 -7.46
C ASN A 184 17.69 -8.56 -8.22
N CYS A 185 18.98 -8.29 -8.44
CA CYS A 185 19.87 -9.24 -9.11
C CYS A 185 20.06 -10.50 -8.27
N ILE A 186 20.20 -10.37 -6.95
CA ILE A 186 20.28 -11.50 -6.02
C ILE A 186 19.01 -12.34 -6.12
N ARG A 187 17.82 -11.71 -6.03
CA ARG A 187 16.54 -12.40 -6.14
C ARG A 187 16.45 -13.26 -7.41
N ILE A 188 16.87 -12.73 -8.56
CA ILE A 188 16.85 -13.44 -9.84
C ILE A 188 17.86 -14.60 -9.84
N CYS A 189 19.08 -14.37 -9.34
CA CYS A 189 20.10 -15.42 -9.24
C CYS A 189 19.70 -16.55 -8.28
N THR A 190 18.89 -16.27 -7.25
CA THR A 190 18.42 -17.25 -6.27
C THR A 190 17.14 -17.99 -6.65
N GLU A 191 16.50 -17.69 -7.79
CA GLU A 191 15.29 -18.39 -8.28
C GLU A 191 15.49 -19.90 -8.47
N LYS A 192 16.74 -20.34 -8.71
CA LYS A 192 17.13 -21.76 -8.79
C LYS A 192 17.31 -22.44 -7.43
N GLY A 193 17.10 -21.72 -6.33
CA GLY A 193 17.18 -22.22 -4.96
C GLY A 193 18.60 -22.29 -4.38
N TYR A 194 19.62 -21.81 -5.11
CA TYR A 194 21.00 -21.71 -4.66
C TYR A 194 21.74 -20.60 -5.44
N ILE A 195 22.84 -20.09 -4.89
CA ILE A 195 23.76 -19.17 -5.58
C ILE A 195 25.13 -19.84 -5.71
N THR A 196 25.85 -19.63 -6.82
CA THR A 196 27.19 -20.21 -7.00
C THR A 196 28.29 -19.25 -6.55
N GLU A 197 29.45 -19.77 -6.15
CA GLU A 197 30.60 -18.93 -5.77
C GLU A 197 31.05 -17.98 -6.88
N LYS A 198 30.91 -18.40 -8.14
CA LYS A 198 31.21 -17.58 -9.30
C LYS A 198 30.25 -16.39 -9.43
N GLU A 199 28.96 -16.61 -9.16
CA GLU A 199 27.94 -15.55 -9.17
C GLU A 199 28.13 -14.57 -8.03
N THR A 200 28.52 -15.05 -6.83
CA THR A 200 28.82 -14.16 -5.70
C THR A 200 30.02 -13.28 -6.00
N THR A 201 31.10 -13.83 -6.57
CA THR A 201 32.28 -13.06 -7.00
C THR A 201 31.94 -12.08 -8.12
N HIS A 202 31.10 -12.48 -9.07
CA HIS A 202 30.66 -11.59 -10.15
C HIS A 202 29.76 -10.45 -9.64
N LEU A 203 28.79 -10.72 -8.76
CA LEU A 203 27.95 -9.69 -8.12
C LEU A 203 28.79 -8.72 -7.28
N ALA A 204 29.72 -9.24 -6.49
CA ALA A 204 30.67 -8.43 -5.72
C ALA A 204 31.49 -7.51 -6.63
N SER A 205 32.00 -8.01 -7.76
CA SER A 205 32.72 -7.22 -8.77
C SER A 205 31.81 -6.21 -9.50
N LEU A 206 30.55 -6.56 -9.78
CA LEU A 206 29.60 -5.77 -10.55
C LEU A 206 29.07 -4.57 -9.75
N PHE A 207 28.86 -4.75 -8.45
CA PHE A 207 28.39 -3.71 -7.54
C PHE A 207 29.52 -3.09 -6.70
N ALA A 208 30.74 -3.61 -6.81
CA ALA A 208 31.92 -3.18 -6.06
C ALA A 208 31.70 -3.20 -4.54
N MET A 209 31.14 -4.32 -4.08
CA MET A 209 30.86 -4.62 -2.68
C MET A 209 31.60 -5.88 -2.28
N ASP A 210 31.76 -6.09 -0.97
CA ASP A 210 32.38 -7.31 -0.45
C ASP A 210 31.48 -8.53 -0.68
N GLU A 211 32.09 -9.69 -0.96
CA GLU A 211 31.37 -10.95 -1.20
C GLU A 211 30.52 -11.32 0.03
N ALA A 212 31.00 -11.02 1.24
CA ALA A 212 30.24 -11.25 2.47
C ALA A 212 28.91 -10.46 2.51
N ASN A 213 28.86 -9.25 1.95
CA ASN A 213 27.64 -8.45 1.89
C ASN A 213 26.61 -9.05 0.92
N ILE A 214 27.08 -9.56 -0.22
CA ILE A 214 26.25 -10.29 -1.19
C ILE A 214 25.67 -11.55 -0.54
N LEU A 215 26.50 -12.28 0.22
CA LEU A 215 26.09 -13.50 0.92
C LEU A 215 25.11 -13.24 2.06
N LEU A 216 25.24 -12.14 2.81
CA LEU A 216 24.27 -11.73 3.82
C LEU A 216 22.87 -11.45 3.23
N ARG A 217 22.83 -10.95 1.99
CA ARG A 217 21.60 -10.66 1.25
C ARG A 217 21.02 -11.90 0.56
N ALA A 218 21.86 -12.81 0.10
CA ALA A 218 21.45 -14.06 -0.55
C ALA A 218 20.98 -15.11 0.49
N LYS A 219 19.67 -15.18 0.76
CA LYS A 219 19.05 -16.14 1.69
C LYS A 219 18.99 -17.59 1.16
N CYS A 220 20.04 -18.10 0.51
CA CYS A 220 20.05 -19.46 -0.06
C CYS A 220 21.42 -20.17 0.04
N PRO A 221 21.48 -21.51 -0.07
CA PRO A 221 22.73 -22.27 -0.02
C PRO A 221 23.71 -21.91 -1.15
N ILE A 222 25.01 -21.96 -0.85
CA ILE A 222 26.10 -21.75 -1.81
C ILE A 222 26.52 -23.10 -2.41
N LYS A 223 26.62 -23.20 -3.74
CA LYS A 223 27.15 -24.40 -4.41
C LYS A 223 28.46 -24.11 -5.15
N LYS A 224 29.46 -24.98 -4.95
CA LYS A 224 30.59 -25.14 -5.88
C LYS A 224 30.12 -25.97 -7.08
N GLU A 225 30.45 -25.54 -8.29
CA GLU A 225 29.96 -26.15 -9.53
C GLU A 225 30.20 -27.68 -9.56
N SER A 226 29.14 -28.47 -9.80
CA SER A 226 29.26 -29.86 -10.26
C SER A 226 29.13 -29.89 -11.78
N ALA A 227 30.04 -30.61 -12.43
CA ALA A 227 30.11 -30.76 -13.88
C ALA A 227 28.89 -31.48 -14.49
N SER A 228 27.79 -30.76 -14.68
CA SER A 228 26.81 -31.06 -15.72
C SER A 228 25.99 -29.80 -15.99
N LYS A 229 26.29 -29.12 -17.11
CA LYS A 229 25.41 -28.06 -17.61
C LYS A 229 24.05 -28.70 -17.94
N PRO A 230 22.93 -28.31 -17.31
CA PRO A 230 21.64 -28.65 -17.88
C PRO A 230 21.55 -28.06 -19.29
N PRO A 231 20.93 -28.75 -20.26
CA PRO A 231 20.78 -28.23 -21.61
C PRO A 231 20.07 -26.88 -21.56
N LYS A 232 20.64 -25.89 -22.27
CA LYS A 232 20.16 -24.51 -22.30
C LYS A 232 18.66 -24.50 -22.65
N PRO A 233 17.80 -23.77 -21.91
CA PRO A 233 16.44 -23.53 -22.36
C PRO A 233 16.54 -22.67 -23.63
N GLN A 234 16.19 -23.25 -24.77
CA GLN A 234 16.12 -22.51 -26.02
C GLN A 234 14.79 -21.74 -26.05
N PRO A 235 14.76 -20.51 -26.61
CA PRO A 235 13.49 -19.87 -26.93
C PRO A 235 12.67 -20.78 -27.85
N LEU A 236 11.36 -20.57 -27.90
CA LEU A 236 10.54 -21.30 -28.86
C LEU A 236 11.08 -21.12 -30.28
N ASP A 237 10.91 -22.14 -31.11
CA ASP A 237 11.25 -22.04 -32.53
C ASP A 237 10.55 -20.81 -33.14
N LYS A 238 11.27 -20.03 -33.96
CA LYS A 238 10.76 -18.77 -34.53
C LYS A 238 9.47 -18.96 -35.34
N THR A 239 9.28 -20.15 -35.93
CA THR A 239 8.07 -20.50 -36.67
C THR A 239 6.89 -20.67 -35.71
N LEU A 240 7.12 -21.35 -34.58
CA LEU A 240 6.13 -21.55 -33.54
C LEU A 240 5.79 -20.25 -32.79
N GLU A 241 6.79 -19.42 -32.50
CA GLU A 241 6.61 -18.10 -31.89
C GLU A 241 5.75 -17.20 -32.77
N LYS A 242 6.05 -17.13 -34.07
CA LYS A 242 5.25 -16.38 -35.04
C LYS A 242 3.82 -16.91 -35.13
N LEU A 243 3.65 -18.23 -35.16
CA LEU A 243 2.33 -18.87 -35.22
C LEU A 243 1.48 -18.55 -33.97
N ILE A 244 2.08 -18.58 -32.78
CA ILE A 244 1.40 -18.21 -31.53
C ILE A 244 1.02 -16.73 -31.54
N SER A 245 1.94 -15.84 -31.94
CA SER A 245 1.70 -14.40 -32.04
C SER A 245 0.56 -14.08 -33.04
N ASP A 246 0.60 -14.68 -34.23
CA ASP A 246 -0.41 -14.46 -35.27
C ASP A 246 -1.80 -14.93 -34.79
N ASN A 247 -1.88 -16.09 -34.12
CA ASN A 247 -3.14 -16.58 -33.57
C ASN A 247 -3.65 -15.78 -32.37
N LEU A 248 -2.76 -15.31 -31.49
CA LEU A 248 -3.12 -14.42 -30.37
C LEU A 248 -3.71 -13.10 -30.86
N ASN A 249 -3.15 -12.53 -31.94
CA ASN A 249 -3.68 -11.34 -32.59
C ASN A 249 -5.07 -11.56 -33.19
N ILE A 250 -5.34 -12.74 -33.76
CA ILE A 250 -6.67 -13.10 -34.30
C ILE A 250 -7.72 -13.17 -33.18
N VAL A 251 -7.36 -13.74 -32.02
CA VAL A 251 -8.25 -13.89 -30.86
C VAL A 251 -8.32 -12.60 -30.01
N GLY A 252 -7.44 -11.63 -30.26
CA GLY A 252 -7.39 -10.36 -29.54
C GLY A 252 -6.81 -10.48 -28.12
N LYS A 253 -5.97 -11.49 -27.88
CA LYS A 253 -5.33 -11.77 -26.59
C LYS A 253 -3.85 -11.42 -26.63
N SER A 254 -3.30 -10.99 -25.51
CA SER A 254 -1.91 -10.49 -25.41
C SER A 254 -0.87 -11.58 -25.17
N SER A 255 -1.28 -12.72 -24.62
CA SER A 255 -0.40 -13.86 -24.32
C SER A 255 -1.20 -15.15 -24.14
N LEU A 256 -0.53 -16.30 -24.06
CA LEU A 256 -1.16 -17.57 -23.73
C LEU A 256 -1.76 -17.57 -22.31
N TYR A 257 -1.18 -16.79 -21.39
CA TYR A 257 -1.72 -16.61 -20.03
C TYR A 257 -3.05 -15.85 -20.05
N ASP A 258 -3.10 -14.74 -20.80
CA ASP A 258 -4.32 -13.96 -21.04
C ASP A 258 -5.38 -14.78 -21.80
N PHE A 259 -4.97 -15.64 -22.73
CA PHE A 259 -5.87 -16.57 -23.42
C PHE A 259 -6.51 -17.61 -22.47
N LEU A 260 -5.77 -18.06 -21.46
CA LEU A 260 -6.28 -18.96 -20.41
C LEU A 260 -7.00 -18.24 -19.26
N ASP A 261 -6.99 -16.91 -19.27
CA ASP A 261 -7.52 -16.04 -18.21
C ASP A 261 -6.81 -16.28 -16.86
N LEU A 262 -5.47 -16.48 -16.89
CA LEU A 262 -4.63 -16.76 -15.72
C LEU A 262 -3.43 -15.82 -15.64
N SER A 263 -2.90 -15.62 -14.42
CA SER A 263 -1.67 -14.84 -14.20
C SER A 263 -0.42 -15.59 -14.70
N PRO A 264 0.62 -14.88 -15.22
CA PRO A 264 1.93 -15.46 -15.49
C PRO A 264 2.59 -16.15 -14.28
N ASP A 265 2.21 -15.80 -13.05
CA ASP A 265 2.72 -16.40 -11.81
C ASP A 265 1.98 -17.68 -11.40
N ALA A 266 0.91 -18.04 -12.12
CA ALA A 266 0.13 -19.22 -11.82
C ALA A 266 1.00 -20.49 -11.79
N ASN A 267 0.69 -21.39 -10.86
CA ASN A 267 1.36 -22.68 -10.77
C ASN A 267 1.17 -23.47 -12.08
N LEU A 268 2.21 -24.22 -12.50
CA LEU A 268 2.21 -25.02 -13.71
C LEU A 268 1.00 -25.97 -13.78
N GLN A 269 0.61 -26.57 -12.66
CA GLN A 269 -0.54 -27.47 -12.61
C GLN A 269 -1.85 -26.77 -13.00
N ILE A 270 -2.06 -25.55 -12.49
CA ILE A 270 -3.26 -24.75 -12.78
C ILE A 270 -3.31 -24.38 -14.26
N LEU A 271 -2.16 -24.03 -14.85
CA LEU A 271 -2.05 -23.73 -16.28
C LEU A 271 -2.37 -24.94 -17.16
N GLN A 272 -1.94 -26.14 -16.76
CA GLN A 272 -2.21 -27.38 -17.48
C GLN A 272 -3.69 -27.76 -17.44
N ASP A 273 -4.31 -27.66 -16.26
CA ASP A 273 -5.72 -28.01 -16.08
C ASP A 273 -6.61 -27.05 -16.87
N ARG A 274 -6.34 -25.74 -16.75
CA ARG A 274 -7.07 -24.72 -17.52
C ARG A 274 -6.87 -24.85 -19.02
N ALA A 275 -5.67 -25.20 -19.49
CA ALA A 275 -5.41 -25.41 -20.92
C ALA A 275 -6.26 -26.56 -21.50
N LYS A 276 -6.43 -27.65 -20.75
CA LYS A 276 -7.28 -28.78 -21.14
C LYS A 276 -8.77 -28.43 -21.12
N GLU A 277 -9.22 -27.69 -20.10
CA GLU A 277 -10.60 -27.20 -20.03
C GLU A 277 -10.92 -26.29 -21.21
N LYS A 278 -10.05 -25.31 -21.50
CA LYS A 278 -10.20 -24.38 -22.63
C LYS A 278 -10.24 -25.13 -23.97
N GLU A 279 -9.42 -26.17 -24.13
CA GLU A 279 -9.47 -27.03 -25.33
C GLU A 279 -10.82 -27.76 -25.45
N MET A 280 -11.34 -28.32 -24.36
CA MET A 280 -12.63 -28.99 -24.34
C MET A 280 -13.80 -28.03 -24.61
N GLU A 281 -13.74 -26.81 -24.08
CA GLU A 281 -14.71 -25.74 -24.38
C GLU A 281 -14.74 -25.43 -25.88
N ILE A 282 -13.57 -25.23 -26.49
CA ILE A 282 -13.46 -24.87 -27.91
C ILE A 282 -13.90 -26.03 -28.83
N ARG A 283 -13.60 -27.29 -28.46
CA ARG A 283 -14.03 -28.47 -29.23
C ARG A 283 -15.55 -28.65 -29.27
N LYS A 284 -16.29 -28.16 -28.26
CA LYS A 284 -17.77 -28.22 -28.23
C LYS A 284 -18.41 -27.21 -29.19
N ILE A 285 -17.66 -26.26 -29.74
CA ILE A 285 -18.18 -25.23 -30.63
C ILE A 285 -18.22 -25.78 -32.06
N GLY A 286 -19.43 -26.01 -32.58
CA GLY A 286 -19.64 -26.62 -33.90
C GLY A 286 -19.37 -25.70 -35.10
N GLN A 287 -19.30 -24.38 -34.90
CA GLN A 287 -19.09 -23.39 -35.96
C GLN A 287 -17.61 -23.04 -36.10
N LYS A 288 -17.02 -23.29 -37.28
CA LYS A 288 -15.60 -23.02 -37.55
C LYS A 288 -15.42 -21.66 -38.21
N ASP A 289 -15.31 -20.62 -37.39
CA ASP A 289 -14.82 -19.31 -37.85
C ASP A 289 -13.30 -19.16 -37.59
N ALA A 290 -12.73 -18.04 -38.02
CA ALA A 290 -11.30 -17.77 -37.86
C ALA A 290 -10.87 -17.68 -36.38
N ILE A 291 -11.76 -17.23 -35.49
CA ILE A 291 -11.47 -17.07 -34.06
C ILE A 291 -11.48 -18.43 -33.37
N ILE A 292 -12.46 -19.28 -33.65
CA ILE A 292 -12.55 -20.64 -33.10
C ILE A 292 -11.38 -21.50 -33.60
N THR A 293 -10.98 -21.34 -34.86
CA THR A 293 -9.81 -22.04 -35.44
C THR A 293 -8.50 -21.59 -34.78
N ALA A 294 -8.29 -20.28 -34.64
CA ALA A 294 -7.11 -19.74 -33.95
C ALA A 294 -7.10 -20.10 -32.46
N SER A 295 -8.27 -20.07 -31.80
CA SER A 295 -8.42 -20.47 -30.39
C SER A 295 -8.12 -21.95 -30.20
N GLY A 296 -8.56 -22.82 -31.11
CA GLY A 296 -8.24 -24.25 -31.08
C GLY A 296 -6.74 -24.52 -31.22
N ALA A 297 -6.06 -23.81 -32.12
CA ALA A 297 -4.61 -23.88 -32.26
C ALA A 297 -3.89 -23.37 -30.99
N LEU A 298 -4.33 -22.26 -30.40
CA LEU A 298 -3.78 -21.71 -29.16
C LEU A 298 -3.98 -22.65 -27.96
N ALA A 299 -5.15 -23.29 -27.84
CA ALA A 299 -5.40 -24.27 -26.78
C ALA A 299 -4.45 -25.48 -26.90
N GLY A 300 -4.24 -25.99 -28.13
CA GLY A 300 -3.24 -27.02 -28.41
C GLY A 300 -1.82 -26.57 -28.05
N HIS A 301 -1.44 -25.34 -28.40
CA HIS A 301 -0.14 -24.78 -28.02
C HIS A 301 0.01 -24.57 -26.51
N CYS A 302 -1.05 -24.18 -25.78
CA CYS A 302 -1.03 -24.08 -24.32
C CYS A 302 -0.72 -25.43 -23.66
N ILE A 303 -1.33 -26.51 -24.16
CA ILE A 303 -1.09 -27.86 -23.63
C ILE A 303 0.37 -28.27 -23.81
N VAL A 304 0.95 -27.98 -24.98
CA VAL A 304 2.36 -28.31 -25.28
C VAL A 304 3.32 -27.41 -24.51
N ILE A 305 3.07 -26.11 -24.45
CA ILE A 305 3.95 -25.14 -23.80
C ILE A 305 3.93 -25.29 -22.27
N PHE A 306 2.75 -25.46 -21.67
CA PHE A 306 2.64 -25.65 -20.22
C PHE A 306 2.82 -27.11 -19.79
N HIS A 307 3.23 -28.01 -20.69
CA HIS A 307 3.49 -29.41 -20.34
C HIS A 307 4.61 -29.58 -19.30
N SER A 308 5.66 -28.74 -19.37
CA SER A 308 6.80 -28.83 -18.46
C SER A 308 7.29 -27.45 -18.03
N LYS A 309 8.05 -27.40 -16.92
CA LYS A 309 8.73 -26.15 -16.49
C LYS A 309 9.70 -25.63 -17.56
N ALA A 310 10.33 -26.52 -18.33
CA ALA A 310 11.28 -26.17 -19.37
C ALA A 310 10.60 -25.50 -20.58
N SER A 311 9.50 -26.08 -21.08
CA SER A 311 8.72 -25.54 -22.20
C SER A 311 8.00 -24.24 -21.84
N ARG A 312 7.52 -24.09 -20.60
CA ARG A 312 7.00 -22.82 -20.07
C ARG A 312 8.08 -21.75 -20.07
N LYS A 313 9.27 -22.07 -19.54
CA LYS A 313 10.40 -21.14 -19.51
C LYS A 313 10.82 -20.72 -20.93
N ALA A 314 10.80 -21.63 -21.90
CA ALA A 314 11.06 -21.30 -23.32
C ALA A 314 10.04 -20.29 -23.89
N TYR A 315 8.75 -20.45 -23.58
CA TYR A 315 7.72 -19.48 -23.97
C TYR A 315 7.87 -18.14 -23.25
N ASP A 316 8.18 -18.13 -21.95
CA ASP A 316 8.39 -16.91 -21.18
C ASP A 316 9.61 -16.10 -21.69
N ILE A 317 10.68 -16.79 -22.09
CA ILE A 317 11.84 -16.21 -22.75
C ILE A 317 11.43 -15.59 -24.11
N SER A 318 10.66 -16.30 -24.94
CA SER A 318 10.16 -15.77 -26.21
C SER A 318 9.18 -14.59 -26.02
N ARG A 319 8.32 -14.61 -24.98
CA ARG A 319 7.42 -13.49 -24.64
C ARG A 319 8.19 -12.22 -24.27
N SER A 320 9.38 -12.38 -23.68
CA SER A 320 10.29 -11.28 -23.33
C SER A 320 10.98 -10.63 -24.55
N HIS A 321 10.60 -10.95 -25.79
CA HIS A 321 11.17 -10.38 -27.02
C HIS A 321 11.17 -8.84 -27.05
N SER A 322 10.16 -8.17 -26.46
CA SER A 322 10.17 -6.71 -26.28
C SER A 322 11.34 -6.24 -25.41
N LEU A 323 11.59 -6.91 -24.29
CA LEU A 323 12.68 -6.59 -23.36
C LEU A 323 14.06 -6.91 -23.94
N ILE A 324 14.18 -8.02 -24.69
CA ILE A 324 15.40 -8.37 -25.43
C ILE A 324 15.68 -7.35 -26.54
N SER A 325 14.64 -6.85 -27.21
CA SER A 325 14.79 -5.79 -28.22
C SER A 325 15.30 -4.47 -27.61
N GLU A 326 14.89 -4.14 -26.37
CA GLU A 326 15.43 -3.00 -25.63
C GLU A 326 16.88 -3.22 -25.21
N LEU A 327 17.24 -4.41 -24.73
CA LEU A 327 18.63 -4.76 -24.42
C LEU A 327 19.52 -4.64 -25.66
N ASN A 328 19.05 -5.09 -26.82
CA ASN A 328 19.76 -4.94 -28.08
C ASN A 328 19.93 -3.48 -28.49
N ALA A 329 18.92 -2.63 -28.25
CA ALA A 329 19.02 -1.19 -28.46
C ALA A 329 20.11 -0.56 -27.55
N ASP A 330 20.21 -0.97 -26.29
CA ASP A 330 21.27 -0.54 -25.37
C ASP A 330 22.65 -1.03 -25.82
N ILE A 331 22.77 -2.30 -26.23
CA ILE A 331 24.02 -2.86 -26.78
C ILE A 331 24.44 -2.07 -28.02
N ASN A 332 23.50 -1.76 -28.92
CA ASN A 332 23.74 -0.97 -30.12
C ASN A 332 24.18 0.47 -29.84
N ALA A 333 23.63 1.07 -28.79
CA ALA A 333 24.05 2.38 -28.29
C ALA A 333 25.45 2.32 -27.67
N ALA A 334 25.78 1.28 -26.92
CA ALA A 334 27.10 1.13 -26.28
C ALA A 334 28.23 0.80 -27.27
N GLY A 335 27.93 0.09 -28.36
CA GLY A 335 28.89 -0.36 -29.39
C GLY A 335 29.08 0.60 -30.57
N THR A 336 28.74 1.88 -30.42
CA THR A 336 28.84 2.94 -31.44
C THR A 336 30.19 3.04 -32.17
N GLU A 337 31.29 2.72 -31.50
CA GLU A 337 32.66 2.77 -32.04
C GLU A 337 33.22 1.38 -32.43
N GLY A 338 32.37 0.35 -32.51
CA GLY A 338 32.80 -1.04 -32.71
C GLY A 338 33.57 -1.62 -31.52
N LYS A 339 33.47 -0.96 -30.36
CA LYS A 339 34.15 -1.35 -29.11
C LYS A 339 33.21 -1.12 -27.94
N ILE A 340 33.07 -2.11 -27.06
CA ILE A 340 32.36 -1.96 -25.79
C ILE A 340 33.40 -1.86 -24.66
N ARG A 341 33.31 -0.81 -23.84
CA ARG A 341 34.18 -0.63 -22.68
C ARG A 341 33.71 -1.52 -21.52
N ALA A 342 34.63 -1.91 -20.63
CA ALA A 342 34.31 -2.66 -19.42
C ALA A 342 33.17 -2.03 -18.60
N GLU A 343 33.14 -0.70 -18.49
CA GLU A 343 32.11 -0.01 -17.72
C GLU A 343 30.71 -0.10 -18.36
N ASN A 344 30.65 -0.07 -19.69
CA ASN A 344 29.39 -0.23 -20.43
C ASN A 344 28.95 -1.69 -20.41
N PHE A 345 29.90 -2.62 -20.50
CA PHE A 345 29.63 -4.04 -20.42
C PHE A 345 29.01 -4.42 -19.06
N ASP A 346 29.54 -3.89 -17.95
CA ASP A 346 28.97 -4.06 -16.61
C ASP A 346 27.49 -3.56 -16.57
N ILE A 347 27.18 -2.39 -17.18
CA ILE A 347 25.81 -1.85 -17.22
C ILE A 347 24.88 -2.73 -18.07
N LEU A 348 25.34 -3.19 -19.24
CA LEU A 348 24.56 -4.06 -20.13
C LEU A 348 24.23 -5.40 -19.46
N VAL A 349 25.19 -5.96 -18.70
CA VAL A 349 24.97 -7.18 -17.91
C VAL A 349 23.90 -6.95 -16.84
N LYS A 350 23.93 -5.83 -16.11
CA LYS A 350 22.87 -5.47 -15.15
C LYS A 350 21.50 -5.36 -15.82
N SER A 351 21.43 -4.71 -16.98
CA SER A 351 20.20 -4.58 -17.76
C SER A 351 19.67 -5.94 -18.22
N ALA A 352 20.55 -6.85 -18.65
CA ALA A 352 20.19 -8.20 -19.05
C ALA A 352 19.66 -9.04 -17.88
N ILE A 353 20.31 -8.98 -16.71
CA ILE A 353 19.84 -9.66 -15.50
C ILE A 353 18.48 -9.11 -15.06
N LYS A 354 18.26 -7.79 -15.12
CA LYS A 354 16.98 -7.16 -14.79
C LYS A 354 15.81 -7.66 -15.66
N ILE A 355 16.09 -8.12 -16.88
CA ILE A 355 15.12 -8.71 -17.81
C ILE A 355 14.80 -10.18 -17.45
N GLY A 356 15.51 -10.76 -16.47
CA GLY A 356 15.33 -12.12 -16.00
C GLY A 356 16.34 -13.13 -16.58
N MET A 357 17.38 -12.66 -17.27
CA MET A 357 18.47 -13.55 -17.71
C MET A 357 19.31 -13.98 -16.51
N ASP A 358 19.70 -15.25 -16.48
CA ASP A 358 20.72 -15.71 -15.52
C ASP A 358 22.04 -14.97 -15.80
N MET A 359 22.90 -14.84 -14.80
CA MET A 359 24.14 -14.09 -14.94
C MET A 359 25.02 -14.64 -16.06
N ASP A 360 25.25 -15.95 -16.12
CA ASP A 360 26.10 -16.53 -17.16
C ASP A 360 25.46 -16.40 -18.55
N GLU A 361 24.13 -16.46 -18.62
CA GLU A 361 23.35 -16.20 -19.84
C GLU A 361 23.50 -14.76 -20.32
N ALA A 362 23.41 -13.77 -19.42
CA ALA A 362 23.59 -12.36 -19.73
C ALA A 362 24.99 -12.07 -20.30
N TYR A 363 26.05 -12.61 -19.68
CA TYR A 363 27.43 -12.45 -20.16
C TYR A 363 27.62 -13.05 -21.56
N GLU A 364 27.12 -14.27 -21.79
CA GLU A 364 27.25 -14.92 -23.10
C GLU A 364 26.41 -14.26 -24.18
N TYR A 365 25.16 -13.87 -23.88
CA TYR A 365 24.29 -13.18 -24.82
C TYR A 365 24.94 -11.91 -25.36
N ILE A 366 25.45 -11.04 -24.47
CA ILE A 366 26.08 -9.78 -24.87
C ILE A 366 27.38 -10.05 -25.66
N ARG A 367 28.18 -11.05 -25.25
CA ARG A 367 29.40 -11.44 -25.98
C ARG A 367 29.09 -12.01 -27.37
N GLU A 368 28.05 -12.80 -27.50
CA GLU A 368 27.62 -13.39 -28.78
C GLU A 368 27.07 -12.31 -29.71
N TYR A 369 26.24 -11.41 -29.20
CA TYR A 369 25.77 -10.24 -29.94
C TYR A 369 26.95 -9.38 -30.44
N CYS A 370 27.92 -9.09 -29.57
CA CYS A 370 29.12 -8.34 -29.96
C CYS A 370 29.98 -9.09 -30.99
N ARG A 371 30.09 -10.42 -30.89
CA ARG A 371 30.82 -11.25 -31.86
C ARG A 371 30.16 -11.20 -33.23
N ASN A 372 28.84 -11.32 -33.29
CA ASN A 372 28.06 -11.24 -34.53
C ASN A 372 28.21 -9.86 -35.20
N GLU A 373 28.21 -8.79 -34.41
CA GLU A 373 28.43 -7.42 -34.88
C GLU A 373 29.90 -7.04 -35.08
N LYS A 374 30.84 -7.97 -34.80
CA LYS A 374 32.31 -7.78 -34.88
C LYS A 374 32.87 -6.68 -33.97
N TRP A 375 32.30 -6.50 -32.78
CA TRP A 375 32.74 -5.51 -31.79
C TRP A 375 33.70 -6.07 -30.74
N VAL A 376 34.66 -5.24 -30.31
CA VAL A 376 35.69 -5.62 -29.33
C VAL A 376 35.32 -5.19 -27.91
N ILE A 377 35.25 -6.13 -26.97
CA ILE A 377 35.03 -5.85 -25.54
C ILE A 377 36.38 -5.57 -24.87
N LYS A 378 36.56 -4.39 -24.27
CA LYS A 378 37.79 -4.05 -23.53
C LYS A 378 37.74 -4.62 -22.11
N GLU A 379 38.57 -5.60 -21.79
CA GLU A 379 38.64 -6.20 -20.45
C GLU A 379 39.37 -5.30 -19.42
N LYS A 380 39.06 -5.48 -18.13
CA LYS A 380 39.73 -4.80 -17.01
C LYS A 380 41.17 -5.32 -16.88
N LYS A 381 42.19 -4.45 -16.88
CA LYS A 381 43.57 -4.86 -16.55
C LYS A 381 43.63 -5.35 -15.10
N LYS A 382 43.82 -6.67 -14.88
CA LYS A 382 44.16 -7.21 -13.55
C LYS A 382 45.59 -6.80 -13.19
N TRP A 383 45.77 -6.12 -12.06
CA TRP A 383 47.08 -6.00 -11.42
C TRP A 383 47.28 -7.26 -10.56
N VAL A 384 48.25 -8.10 -10.93
CA VAL A 384 48.79 -9.10 -10.02
C VAL A 384 49.83 -8.38 -9.16
N ILE A 385 49.59 -8.26 -7.86
CA ILE A 385 50.63 -7.88 -6.91
C ILE A 385 51.52 -9.11 -6.76
N ILE A 386 52.62 -9.12 -7.50
CA ILE A 386 53.76 -10.00 -7.24
C ILE A 386 54.60 -9.31 -6.17
N GLU A 387 55.01 -10.09 -5.17
CA GLU A 387 55.90 -9.68 -4.09
C GLU A 387 57.04 -8.76 -4.57
N LYS A 388 57.35 -7.78 -3.73
CA LYS A 388 58.52 -6.89 -3.74
C LYS A 388 59.63 -7.29 -4.73
N LYS A 389 59.68 -6.64 -5.89
CA LYS A 389 60.92 -6.21 -6.60
C LYS A 389 60.57 -5.36 -7.83
N LYS A 390 60.99 -4.09 -7.84
CA LYS A 390 61.10 -3.29 -9.08
C LYS A 390 62.37 -3.72 -9.83
N LEU A 391 62.26 -4.16 -11.09
CA LEU A 391 62.74 -3.46 -12.28
C LEU A 391 62.58 -4.32 -13.56
N THR A 392 61.80 -3.79 -14.51
CA THR A 392 61.88 -3.79 -15.99
C THR A 392 62.30 -5.06 -16.78
N LEU A 393 61.43 -5.50 -17.71
CA LEU A 393 61.68 -5.33 -19.16
C LEU A 393 60.37 -5.40 -19.97
N LEU A 394 60.22 -4.45 -20.91
CA LEU A 394 59.13 -4.34 -21.88
C LEU A 394 59.35 -5.24 -23.11
N GLU A 395 58.23 -5.77 -23.60
CA GLU A 395 57.87 -6.05 -25.00
C GLU A 395 58.72 -7.02 -25.85
N LYS A 396 58.14 -8.20 -26.08
CA LYS A 396 58.28 -8.96 -27.34
C LYS A 396 56.88 -9.21 -27.92
N TRP A 397 56.58 -8.60 -29.06
CA TRP A 397 55.70 -9.19 -30.08
C TRP A 397 56.55 -9.46 -31.31
N SER A 398 56.29 -10.61 -31.92
CA SER A 398 56.87 -11.13 -33.15
C SER A 398 56.52 -10.28 -34.37
N PHE A 399 57.48 -10.10 -35.28
CA PHE A 399 57.21 -9.95 -36.70
C PHE A 399 58.25 -10.76 -37.46
N ASP A 400 57.77 -11.65 -38.33
CA ASP A 400 58.58 -12.47 -39.23
C ASP A 400 58.75 -11.71 -40.53
N LEU A 401 59.99 -11.53 -40.99
CA LEU A 401 60.39 -11.10 -42.34
C LEU A 401 61.87 -11.50 -42.51
N ASP A 402 62.13 -12.67 -43.11
CA ASP A 402 63.43 -13.03 -43.69
C ASP A 402 63.70 -12.14 -44.90
N PRO A 403 64.86 -11.48 -44.99
CA PRO A 403 65.87 -11.97 -45.92
C PRO A 403 67.32 -11.73 -45.46
N ARG A 404 68.13 -12.79 -45.50
CA ARG A 404 69.57 -12.82 -45.84
C ARG A 404 70.24 -11.43 -46.02
N LYS A 405 71.09 -11.03 -45.05
CA LYS A 405 72.28 -10.17 -45.26
C LYS A 405 73.17 -10.17 -44.00
N LYS A 406 74.14 -11.08 -43.96
CA LYS A 406 75.33 -10.93 -43.11
C LYS A 406 76.35 -10.10 -43.87
N SER A 407 76.80 -9.00 -43.26
CA SER A 407 78.12 -8.43 -43.53
C SER A 407 78.52 -7.61 -42.31
N PHE A 408 79.60 -8.00 -41.62
CA PHE A 408 80.86 -7.26 -41.65
C PHE A 408 81.86 -7.86 -40.63
N TRP A 409 82.78 -8.69 -41.14
CA TRP A 409 84.10 -8.96 -40.55
C TRP A 409 85.13 -8.49 -41.60
N ILE A 410 85.97 -7.54 -41.20
CA ILE A 410 87.36 -7.26 -41.60
C ILE A 410 87.78 -7.52 -43.08
N LEU A 411 88.00 -6.42 -43.82
CA LEU A 411 88.98 -6.24 -44.92
C LEU A 411 89.94 -5.13 -44.40
N THR A 412 91.24 -5.01 -44.70
CA THR A 412 92.21 -5.49 -45.73
C THR A 412 93.59 -4.97 -45.27
N GLY A 413 94.75 -5.41 -45.73
CA GLY A 413 95.11 -6.32 -46.82
C GLY A 413 96.62 -6.25 -47.12
N ALA A 414 96.98 -7.06 -48.14
CA ALA A 414 98.14 -7.00 -49.02
C ALA A 414 99.56 -7.25 -48.45
N VAL A 415 99.97 -8.51 -48.54
CA VAL A 415 101.09 -9.02 -49.36
C VAL A 415 102.25 -8.07 -49.67
N SER A 416 103.45 -8.46 -49.24
CA SER A 416 104.64 -8.43 -50.10
C SER A 416 105.63 -9.52 -49.66
N ALA A 417 105.93 -10.43 -50.58
CA ALA A 417 106.93 -11.47 -50.45
C ALA A 417 108.22 -11.02 -51.16
N ALA A 418 109.33 -11.00 -50.43
CA ALA A 418 110.74 -11.11 -50.86
C ALA A 418 111.56 -10.92 -49.56
N ILE A 419 112.25 -11.91 -49.00
CA ILE A 419 113.52 -12.45 -49.46
C ILE A 419 113.80 -13.70 -48.61
N PHE A 420 114.13 -14.81 -49.26
CA PHE A 420 114.67 -16.00 -48.65
C PHE A 420 116.21 -15.96 -48.76
N ILE A 421 116.88 -16.45 -47.70
CA ILE A 421 118.27 -16.95 -47.67
C ILE A 421 119.39 -15.89 -47.70
N VAL A 422 119.93 -15.58 -46.51
CA VAL A 422 121.39 -15.48 -46.32
C VAL A 422 121.77 -16.11 -44.96
N ILE A 423 122.15 -17.39 -45.05
CA ILE A 423 123.34 -17.97 -44.42
C ILE A 423 123.25 -18.36 -42.92
N SER A 424 122.86 -19.61 -42.79
CA SER A 424 123.22 -20.62 -41.80
C SER A 424 124.73 -20.85 -41.60
N SER A 425 125.53 -19.85 -41.20
CA SER A 425 126.96 -20.11 -40.94
C SER A 425 127.63 -19.32 -39.81
N ILE A 426 127.03 -19.25 -38.60
CA ILE A 426 127.78 -19.13 -37.33
C ILE A 426 127.01 -19.89 -36.21
N VAL A 427 127.00 -21.23 -36.26
CA VAL A 427 126.38 -22.11 -35.24
C VAL A 427 127.43 -22.83 -34.37
N ILE A 428 128.72 -22.54 -34.49
CA ILE A 428 129.76 -23.26 -33.72
C ILE A 428 130.66 -22.28 -32.94
N SER A 429 130.06 -21.56 -32.00
CA SER A 429 130.75 -20.88 -30.86
C SER A 429 129.78 -20.30 -29.80
N GLY A 430 128.49 -20.70 -29.79
CA GLY A 430 127.49 -20.24 -28.81
C GLY A 430 127.09 -21.25 -27.72
N GLN A 431 127.36 -22.55 -27.89
CA GLN A 431 126.90 -23.58 -26.95
C GLN A 431 127.72 -23.69 -25.65
N ILE A 432 128.94 -23.12 -25.59
CA ILE A 432 129.80 -23.20 -24.39
C ILE A 432 129.51 -22.07 -23.38
N ILE A 433 128.83 -20.98 -23.79
CA ILE A 433 128.52 -19.84 -22.89
C ILE A 433 127.18 -20.01 -22.14
N GLN A 434 126.24 -20.83 -22.64
CA GLN A 434 124.94 -21.05 -21.97
C GLN A 434 125.03 -21.99 -20.76
N ALA A 435 125.90 -23.00 -20.77
CA ALA A 435 126.00 -23.97 -19.68
C ALA A 435 126.51 -23.36 -18.35
N ASN A 436 127.45 -22.39 -18.42
CA ASN A 436 127.98 -21.73 -17.22
C ASN A 436 127.02 -20.71 -16.58
N ARG A 437 126.15 -20.06 -17.37
CA ARG A 437 125.14 -19.12 -16.83
C ARG A 437 124.03 -19.83 -16.07
N LEU A 438 123.64 -21.03 -16.53
CA LEU A 438 122.59 -21.84 -15.88
C LEU A 438 123.03 -22.37 -14.51
N LYS A 439 124.29 -22.84 -14.40
CA LYS A 439 124.88 -23.31 -13.13
C LYS A 439 124.97 -22.20 -12.08
N ASN A 440 125.38 -20.99 -12.49
CA ASN A 440 125.42 -19.82 -11.59
C ASN A 440 124.02 -19.35 -11.16
N ALA A 441 123.04 -19.34 -12.07
CA ALA A 441 121.65 -19.00 -11.75
C ALA A 441 121.02 -20.00 -10.75
N TYR A 442 121.33 -21.29 -10.88
CA TYR A 442 120.88 -22.32 -9.94
C TYR A 442 121.47 -22.14 -8.53
N GLN A 443 122.78 -21.91 -8.42
CA GLN A 443 123.45 -21.66 -7.13
C GLN A 443 122.94 -20.38 -6.45
N ASN A 444 122.78 -19.27 -7.18
CA ASN A 444 122.24 -18.02 -6.62
C ASN A 444 120.79 -18.17 -6.12
N THR A 445 119.98 -19.00 -6.79
CA THR A 445 118.61 -19.28 -6.37
C THR A 445 118.59 -20.12 -5.09
N LEU A 446 119.50 -21.09 -4.95
CA LEU A 446 119.68 -21.87 -3.71
C LEU A 446 120.11 -20.99 -2.52
N THR A 447 121.09 -20.11 -2.71
CA THR A 447 121.52 -19.16 -1.66
C THR A 447 120.41 -18.17 -1.26
N SER A 448 119.62 -17.73 -2.25
CA SER A 448 118.44 -16.88 -2.01
C SER A 448 117.29 -17.63 -1.32
N LEU A 449 117.20 -18.94 -1.47
CA LEU A 449 116.23 -19.80 -0.78
C LEU A 449 116.56 -20.03 0.69
N GLU A 450 117.86 -20.15 1.02
CA GLU A 450 118.36 -20.39 2.38
C GLU A 450 118.27 -19.13 3.26
N SER A 451 118.44 -17.94 2.68
CA SER A 451 118.34 -16.66 3.40
C SER A 451 116.92 -16.20 3.72
N GLN A 452 115.89 -16.77 3.09
CA GLN A 452 114.49 -16.37 3.31
C GLN A 452 113.83 -17.19 4.43
N GLN A 453 113.08 -16.53 5.32
CA GLN A 453 112.37 -17.21 6.41
C GLN A 453 110.89 -17.52 6.06
N LYS A 454 110.27 -16.75 5.15
CA LYS A 454 108.85 -16.89 4.76
C LYS A 454 108.66 -17.90 3.62
N LEU A 455 107.70 -18.81 3.77
CA LEU A 455 107.37 -19.84 2.78
C LEU A 455 106.89 -19.24 1.44
N GLU A 456 106.15 -18.13 1.49
CA GLU A 456 105.65 -17.39 0.33
C GLU A 456 106.80 -16.80 -0.50
N SER A 457 107.81 -16.24 0.18
CA SER A 457 109.01 -15.68 -0.46
C SER A 457 109.84 -16.78 -1.12
N LYS A 458 109.96 -17.95 -0.46
CA LYS A 458 110.66 -19.12 -1.02
C LYS A 458 109.96 -19.66 -2.26
N GLU A 459 108.62 -19.75 -2.24
CA GLU A 459 107.84 -20.17 -3.40
C GLU A 459 108.02 -19.21 -4.58
N LYS A 460 107.95 -17.90 -4.33
CA LYS A 460 108.12 -16.87 -5.36
C LYS A 460 109.49 -16.94 -6.03
N ILE A 461 110.57 -17.10 -5.26
CA ILE A 461 111.93 -17.24 -5.78
C ILE A 461 112.06 -18.49 -6.67
N LEU A 462 111.47 -19.62 -6.25
CA LEU A 462 111.46 -20.85 -7.04
C LEU A 462 110.61 -20.71 -8.33
N GLN A 463 109.47 -20.01 -8.27
CA GLN A 463 108.63 -19.73 -9.43
C GLN A 463 109.33 -18.80 -10.43
N ASP A 464 109.98 -17.74 -9.97
CA ASP A 464 110.73 -16.81 -10.82
C ASP A 464 111.86 -17.54 -11.58
N PHE A 465 112.50 -18.52 -10.94
CA PHE A 465 113.47 -19.39 -11.62
C PHE A 465 112.79 -20.30 -12.66
N ILE A 466 111.69 -20.97 -12.33
CA ILE A 466 110.98 -21.85 -13.29
C ILE A 466 110.42 -21.06 -14.48
N GLY A 467 109.91 -19.85 -14.26
CA GLY A 467 109.41 -18.99 -15.34
C GLY A 467 110.49 -18.55 -16.32
N ARG A 468 111.74 -18.40 -15.86
CA ARG A 468 112.89 -18.01 -16.68
C ARG A 468 113.67 -19.19 -17.28
N TYR A 469 113.63 -20.37 -16.64
CA TYR A 469 114.50 -21.52 -16.96
C TYR A 469 113.74 -22.87 -16.98
N GLY A 470 112.46 -22.87 -17.35
CA GLY A 470 111.51 -23.97 -17.15
C GLY A 470 111.79 -25.31 -17.85
N ASP A 471 112.61 -25.30 -18.91
CA ASP A 471 112.97 -26.47 -19.74
C ASP A 471 114.35 -27.07 -19.38
N THR A 472 114.86 -26.77 -18.19
CA THR A 472 116.21 -27.19 -17.74
C THR A 472 116.19 -28.39 -16.79
N GLU A 473 117.33 -29.07 -16.65
CA GLU A 473 117.50 -30.24 -15.77
C GLU A 473 117.20 -29.95 -14.28
N TYR A 474 117.29 -28.69 -13.84
CA TYR A 474 117.03 -28.26 -12.46
C TYR A 474 115.55 -27.97 -12.17
N ALA A 475 114.74 -27.72 -13.21
CA ALA A 475 113.33 -27.34 -13.08
C ALA A 475 112.45 -28.40 -12.39
N PRO A 476 112.60 -29.73 -12.63
CA PRO A 476 111.84 -30.75 -11.90
C PRO A 476 112.10 -30.74 -10.39
N GLY A 477 113.34 -30.50 -9.96
CA GLY A 477 113.72 -30.42 -8.54
C GLY A 477 113.08 -29.23 -7.83
N PHE A 478 113.07 -28.06 -8.46
CA PHE A 478 112.38 -26.87 -7.93
C PHE A 478 110.85 -26.99 -8.00
N LYS A 479 110.28 -27.62 -9.04
CA LYS A 479 108.85 -27.96 -9.09
C LYS A 479 108.43 -28.88 -7.94
N LYS A 480 109.30 -29.79 -7.48
CA LYS A 480 109.07 -30.63 -6.28
C LYS A 480 109.12 -29.79 -5.00
N LYS A 481 110.14 -28.95 -4.81
CA LYS A 481 110.25 -28.05 -3.65
C LYS A 481 109.07 -27.06 -3.54
N ILE A 482 108.59 -26.52 -4.66
CA ILE A 482 107.38 -25.67 -4.68
C ILE A 482 106.15 -26.43 -4.20
N ARG A 483 105.96 -27.68 -4.63
CA ARG A 483 104.83 -28.51 -4.15
C ARG A 483 104.90 -28.74 -2.65
N GLU A 484 106.10 -28.96 -2.13
CA GLU A 484 106.33 -29.18 -0.69
C GLU A 484 106.10 -27.91 0.14
N ILE A 485 106.59 -26.76 -0.33
CA ILE A 485 106.34 -25.45 0.28
C ILE A 485 104.85 -25.10 0.27
N ARG A 486 104.15 -25.34 -0.85
CA ARG A 486 102.69 -25.14 -0.95
C ARG A 486 101.93 -26.00 0.04
N LYS A 487 102.34 -27.26 0.23
CA LYS A 487 101.73 -28.16 1.22
C LYS A 487 101.93 -27.65 2.65
N GLN A 488 103.12 -27.13 2.97
CA GLN A 488 103.39 -26.53 4.28
C GLN A 488 102.56 -25.25 4.53
N MET A 489 102.37 -24.43 3.49
CA MET A 489 101.51 -23.24 3.57
C MET A 489 100.03 -23.62 3.75
N GLU A 490 99.55 -24.65 3.05
CA GLU A 490 98.18 -25.18 3.18
C GLU A 490 97.91 -25.66 4.60
N GLU A 491 98.83 -26.45 5.18
CA GLU A 491 98.67 -27.00 6.54
C GLU A 491 98.66 -25.89 7.61
N ARG A 492 99.60 -24.95 7.52
CA ARG A 492 99.65 -23.79 8.42
C ARG A 492 98.36 -22.95 8.35
N ASP A 493 97.90 -22.66 7.13
CA ASP A 493 96.69 -21.85 6.95
C ASP A 493 95.42 -22.60 7.37
N PHE A 494 95.41 -23.93 7.27
CA PHE A 494 94.34 -24.77 7.80
C PHE A 494 94.29 -24.72 9.33
N GLU A 495 95.43 -24.87 10.02
CA GLU A 495 95.47 -24.76 11.48
C GLU A 495 94.97 -23.40 11.98
N ILE A 496 95.34 -22.31 11.31
CA ILE A 496 94.86 -20.96 11.66
C ILE A 496 93.34 -20.86 11.43
N THR A 497 92.84 -21.41 10.32
CA THR A 497 91.41 -21.48 10.01
C THR A 497 90.66 -22.29 11.06
N ALA A 498 91.19 -23.46 11.44
CA ALA A 498 90.60 -24.35 12.43
C ALA A 498 90.50 -23.69 13.81
N ARG A 499 91.59 -23.09 14.32
CA ARG A 499 91.58 -22.38 15.62
C ARG A 499 90.62 -21.18 15.63
N LYS A 500 90.57 -20.42 14.53
CA LYS A 500 89.62 -19.30 14.40
C LYS A 500 88.17 -19.80 14.41
N ALA A 501 87.89 -20.85 13.66
CA ALA A 501 86.56 -21.45 13.65
C ALA A 501 86.19 -22.03 15.01
N GLU A 502 87.08 -22.75 15.70
CA GLU A 502 86.82 -23.28 17.05
C GLU A 502 86.44 -22.18 18.05
N LYS A 503 87.14 -21.04 18.02
CA LYS A 503 86.77 -19.89 18.85
C LYS A 503 85.37 -19.39 18.53
N LEU A 504 85.04 -19.24 17.24
CA LEU A 504 83.70 -18.80 16.81
C LEU A 504 82.60 -19.80 17.17
N TYR A 505 82.91 -21.10 17.19
CA TYR A 505 81.98 -22.13 17.66
C TYR A 505 81.75 -22.03 19.17
N ALA A 506 82.79 -21.75 19.97
CA ALA A 506 82.66 -21.53 21.40
C ALA A 506 81.80 -20.28 21.70
N ASP A 507 81.96 -19.23 20.88
CA ASP A 507 81.17 -17.99 20.96
C ASP A 507 79.76 -18.12 20.34
N GLN A 508 79.37 -19.31 19.86
CA GLN A 508 78.12 -19.61 19.16
C GLN A 508 77.86 -18.75 17.89
N ASN A 509 78.91 -18.19 17.32
CA ASN A 509 78.88 -17.35 16.12
C ASN A 509 79.15 -18.17 14.86
N PHE A 510 78.23 -19.12 14.59
CA PHE A 510 78.41 -20.14 13.55
C PHE A 510 78.39 -19.56 12.12
N GLU A 511 77.70 -18.44 11.92
CA GLU A 511 77.64 -17.71 10.65
C GLU A 511 79.03 -17.20 10.24
N GLU A 512 79.77 -16.60 11.18
CA GLU A 512 81.16 -16.17 10.94
C GLU A 512 82.10 -17.36 10.77
N ALA A 513 81.88 -18.45 11.51
CA ALA A 513 82.67 -19.67 11.36
C ALA A 513 82.53 -20.27 9.95
N ARG A 514 81.33 -20.20 9.36
CA ARG A 514 81.10 -20.59 7.97
C ARG A 514 81.88 -19.72 6.98
N ILE A 515 81.90 -18.40 7.18
CA ILE A 515 82.67 -17.47 6.34
C ILE A 515 84.16 -17.80 6.39
N VAL A 516 84.69 -18.13 7.57
CA VAL A 516 86.09 -18.53 7.76
C VAL A 516 86.41 -19.81 6.96
N TYR A 517 85.56 -20.83 7.04
CA TYR A 517 85.73 -22.07 6.28
C TYR A 517 85.58 -21.88 4.77
N ASP A 518 84.57 -21.14 4.32
CA ASP A 518 84.34 -20.81 2.90
C ASP A 518 85.54 -20.02 2.34
N GLY A 519 86.11 -19.11 3.12
CA GLY A 519 87.32 -18.35 2.78
C GLY A 519 88.54 -19.25 2.54
N PHE A 520 88.73 -20.29 3.37
CA PHE A 520 89.79 -21.27 3.18
C PHE A 520 89.57 -22.12 1.92
N LEU A 521 88.35 -22.61 1.69
CA LEU A 521 88.02 -23.40 0.50
C LEU A 521 88.19 -22.59 -0.79
N LYS A 522 87.91 -21.28 -0.76
CA LYS A 522 88.14 -20.37 -1.88
C LYS A 522 89.64 -20.15 -2.15
N LYS A 523 90.46 -20.04 -1.10
CA LYS A 523 91.91 -19.85 -1.20
C LYS A 523 92.63 -21.12 -1.68
N TYR A 524 92.15 -22.29 -1.27
CA TYR A 524 92.72 -23.60 -1.64
C TYR A 524 91.65 -24.56 -2.21
N PRO A 525 91.27 -24.47 -3.50
CA PRO A 525 90.16 -25.26 -4.05
C PRO A 525 90.41 -26.79 -4.16
N LYS A 526 91.69 -27.19 -4.23
CA LYS A 526 92.18 -28.58 -4.35
C LYS A 526 93.12 -28.91 -3.17
N ASN A 527 92.56 -28.94 -1.96
CA ASN A 527 93.26 -29.16 -0.69
C ASN A 527 92.88 -30.52 -0.07
N ILE A 528 93.71 -31.07 0.83
CA ILE A 528 93.46 -32.37 1.49
C ILE A 528 92.32 -32.32 2.53
N HIS A 529 92.15 -31.16 3.17
CA HIS A 529 91.18 -30.89 4.23
C HIS A 529 89.77 -30.57 3.72
N LYS A 530 89.55 -30.60 2.40
CA LYS A 530 88.31 -30.17 1.76
C LYS A 530 87.11 -30.96 2.26
N LYS A 531 87.27 -32.28 2.44
CA LYS A 531 86.20 -33.14 2.94
C LYS A 531 85.82 -32.79 4.37
N GLU A 532 86.81 -32.60 5.25
CA GLU A 532 86.60 -32.26 6.65
C GLU A 532 85.90 -30.89 6.80
N ILE A 533 86.38 -29.87 6.08
CA ILE A 533 85.78 -28.54 6.12
C ILE A 533 84.37 -28.56 5.54
N SER A 534 84.14 -29.30 4.44
CA SER A 534 82.81 -29.41 3.85
C SER A 534 81.82 -30.10 4.81
N GLN A 535 82.28 -31.10 5.56
CA GLN A 535 81.50 -31.74 6.61
C GLN A 535 81.16 -30.72 7.72
N LYS A 536 82.15 -29.98 8.22
CA LYS A 536 81.93 -28.93 9.25
C LYS A 536 80.96 -27.84 8.76
N ILE A 537 81.05 -27.40 7.51
CA ILE A 537 80.09 -26.45 6.91
C ILE A 537 78.67 -27.04 6.85
N SER A 538 78.53 -28.34 6.58
CA SER A 538 77.22 -29.00 6.51
C SER A 538 76.50 -29.10 7.86
N GLU A 539 77.25 -29.12 8.97
CA GLU A 539 76.70 -29.17 10.33
C GLU A 539 76.25 -27.79 10.86
N ILE A 540 76.83 -26.70 10.35
CA ILE A 540 76.58 -25.33 10.83
C ILE A 540 75.10 -24.94 10.79
N PRO A 541 74.34 -25.14 9.70
CA PRO A 541 72.93 -24.77 9.65
C PRO A 541 72.10 -25.40 10.79
N GLY A 542 72.35 -26.66 11.15
CA GLY A 542 71.66 -27.33 12.25
C GLY A 542 72.03 -26.77 13.63
N ARG A 543 73.25 -26.27 13.80
CA ARG A 543 73.68 -25.61 15.06
C ARG A 543 73.06 -24.23 15.23
N ILE A 544 72.95 -23.46 14.13
CA ILE A 544 72.25 -22.16 14.12
C ILE A 544 70.78 -22.36 14.49
N ASP A 545 70.13 -23.36 13.89
CA ASP A 545 68.74 -23.71 14.16
C ASP A 545 68.51 -24.07 15.64
N ASN A 546 69.34 -24.95 16.21
CA ASN A 546 69.26 -25.31 17.63
C ASN A 546 69.47 -24.10 18.56
N ARG A 547 70.44 -23.23 18.27
CA ARG A 547 70.70 -22.00 19.06
C ARG A 547 69.48 -21.09 19.06
N ASP A 548 68.92 -20.83 17.87
CA ASP A 548 67.77 -19.92 17.73
C ASP A 548 66.49 -20.54 18.33
N TYR A 549 66.36 -21.87 18.36
CA TYR A 549 65.26 -22.56 19.06
C TYR A 549 65.35 -22.47 20.59
N GLU A 550 66.55 -22.42 21.17
CA GLU A 550 66.70 -22.20 22.61
C GLU A 550 66.19 -20.81 23.05
N GLU A 551 66.22 -19.79 22.18
CA GLU A 551 65.54 -18.52 22.45
C GLU A 551 64.01 -18.68 22.52
N VAL A 552 63.45 -19.57 21.70
CA VAL A 552 62.01 -19.88 21.69
C VAL A 552 61.60 -20.55 23.01
N ARG A 553 62.41 -21.47 23.53
CA ARG A 553 62.16 -22.18 24.79
C ARG A 553 62.18 -21.28 26.02
N LYS A 554 63.07 -20.29 26.06
CA LYS A 554 63.19 -19.36 27.20
C LYS A 554 61.96 -18.49 27.43
N VAL A 555 61.12 -18.32 26.42
CA VAL A 555 59.92 -17.46 26.48
C VAL A 555 58.62 -18.29 26.53
N ALA A 556 58.73 -19.60 26.79
CA ALA A 556 57.57 -20.47 26.94
C ALA A 556 56.56 -19.95 27.99
N ASP A 557 57.07 -19.34 29.07
CA ASP A 557 56.27 -18.79 30.18
C ASP A 557 55.98 -17.27 30.04
N GLY A 558 56.34 -16.67 28.90
CA GLY A 558 56.15 -15.24 28.64
C GLY A 558 54.73 -14.86 28.19
N SER A 559 54.47 -13.56 28.04
CA SER A 559 53.17 -13.08 27.54
C SER A 559 52.88 -13.55 26.11
N TYR A 560 51.61 -13.73 25.75
CA TYR A 560 51.22 -14.23 24.42
C TYR A 560 51.77 -13.39 23.26
N ALA A 561 51.81 -12.07 23.41
CA ALA A 561 52.35 -11.17 22.39
C ALA A 561 53.87 -11.35 22.21
N GLU A 562 54.58 -11.63 23.29
CA GLU A 562 56.03 -11.86 23.28
C GLU A 562 56.38 -13.21 22.66
N ARG A 563 55.59 -14.25 22.98
CA ARG A 563 55.69 -15.58 22.38
C ARG A 563 55.50 -15.54 20.86
N ILE A 564 54.42 -14.94 20.37
CA ILE A 564 54.12 -14.84 18.93
C ILE A 564 55.22 -14.10 18.17
N LYS A 565 55.74 -13.00 18.74
CA LYS A 565 56.85 -12.23 18.13
C LYS A 565 58.09 -13.09 17.94
N ILE A 566 58.43 -13.92 18.91
CA ILE A 566 59.61 -14.80 18.87
C ILE A 566 59.37 -15.98 17.92
N TYR A 567 58.18 -16.58 17.92
CA TYR A 567 57.83 -17.67 16.99
C TYR A 567 57.91 -17.21 15.52
N ASN A 568 57.37 -16.03 15.21
CA ASN A 568 57.46 -15.45 13.86
C ASN A 568 58.91 -15.15 13.46
N LYS A 569 59.71 -14.58 14.37
CA LYS A 569 61.15 -14.33 14.15
C LYS A 569 61.91 -15.62 13.87
N TYR A 570 61.54 -16.73 14.52
CA TYR A 570 62.13 -18.05 14.24
C TYR A 570 61.71 -18.57 12.85
N PHE A 571 60.43 -18.49 12.47
CA PHE A 571 59.96 -18.94 11.15
C PHE A 571 60.58 -18.16 9.98
N GLU A 572 60.80 -16.85 10.13
CA GLU A 572 61.47 -16.02 9.12
C GLU A 572 62.93 -16.44 8.90
N LYS A 573 63.63 -16.81 9.99
CA LYS A 573 65.03 -17.24 9.94
C LYS A 573 65.19 -18.69 9.48
N HIS A 574 64.28 -19.58 9.92
CA HIS A 574 64.37 -21.03 9.74
C HIS A 574 63.08 -21.60 9.12
N PRO A 575 62.74 -21.27 7.85
CA PRO A 575 61.51 -21.75 7.20
C PRO A 575 61.48 -23.25 6.91
N ARG A 576 62.63 -23.94 7.03
CA ARG A 576 62.76 -25.41 6.97
C ARG A 576 63.59 -25.96 8.14
N GLY A 577 63.58 -25.26 9.28
CA GLY A 577 64.25 -25.69 10.51
C GLY A 577 63.65 -26.99 11.07
N LYS A 578 64.44 -27.71 11.84
CA LYS A 578 64.08 -28.98 12.47
C LYS A 578 62.98 -28.82 13.53
N HIS A 579 62.90 -27.67 14.20
CA HIS A 579 61.97 -27.45 15.33
C HIS A 579 60.66 -26.77 14.94
N ILE A 580 60.38 -26.58 13.64
CA ILE A 580 59.15 -25.94 13.15
C ILE A 580 57.90 -26.61 13.71
N ASP A 581 57.85 -27.95 13.71
CA ASP A 581 56.66 -28.67 14.13
C ASP A 581 56.44 -28.62 15.65
N GLU A 582 57.52 -28.50 16.43
CA GLU A 582 57.44 -28.28 17.89
C GLU A 582 56.86 -26.89 18.18
N ILE A 583 57.26 -25.86 17.43
CA ILE A 583 56.73 -24.50 17.61
C ILE A 583 55.26 -24.41 17.16
N LYS A 584 54.88 -25.09 16.07
CA LYS A 584 53.46 -25.18 15.67
C LYS A 584 52.60 -25.80 16.77
N LYS A 585 53.11 -26.82 17.47
CA LYS A 585 52.41 -27.41 18.62
C LYS A 585 52.24 -26.40 19.76
N LEU A 586 53.28 -25.64 20.11
CA LEU A 586 53.20 -24.59 21.13
C LEU A 586 52.19 -23.49 20.77
N ILE A 587 52.04 -23.15 19.49
CA ILE A 587 51.02 -22.20 19.00
C ILE A 587 49.62 -22.78 19.17
N SER A 588 49.43 -24.06 18.83
CA SER A 588 48.15 -24.76 18.99
C SER A 588 47.70 -24.81 20.45
N ASP A 589 48.60 -25.19 21.37
CA ASP A 589 48.30 -25.25 22.81
C ASP A 589 47.92 -23.87 23.36
N MET A 590 48.63 -22.83 22.93
CA MET A 590 48.35 -21.43 23.29
C MET A 590 46.96 -20.96 22.84
N ILE A 591 46.53 -21.31 21.63
CA ILE A 591 45.18 -20.97 21.11
C ILE A 591 44.09 -21.67 21.94
N GLY A 592 44.34 -22.93 22.36
CA GLY A 592 43.44 -23.71 23.21
C GLY A 592 43.14 -23.03 24.55
N GLU A 593 44.17 -22.57 25.26
CA GLU A 593 44.01 -21.87 26.55
C GLU A 593 43.16 -20.59 26.43
N TYR A 594 43.39 -19.81 25.37
CA TYR A 594 42.66 -18.57 25.13
C TYR A 594 41.18 -18.85 24.78
N TYR A 595 40.93 -19.91 24.00
CA TYR A 595 39.59 -20.36 23.65
C TYR A 595 38.78 -20.77 24.91
N ASP A 596 39.40 -21.51 25.83
CA ASP A 596 38.74 -21.92 27.09
C ASP A 596 38.40 -20.73 27.98
N ALA A 597 39.32 -19.76 28.10
CA ALA A 597 39.09 -18.53 28.84
C ALA A 597 37.96 -17.68 28.22
N LEU A 598 37.91 -17.59 26.89
CA LEU A 598 36.84 -16.93 26.16
C LEU A 598 35.49 -17.62 26.38
N GLY A 599 35.45 -18.95 26.34
CA GLY A 599 34.22 -19.74 26.57
C GLY A 599 33.52 -19.39 27.89
N LYS A 600 34.29 -19.19 28.97
CA LYS A 600 33.76 -18.73 30.27
C LYS A 600 33.14 -17.33 30.18
N LYS A 601 33.80 -16.39 29.51
CA LYS A 601 33.30 -15.01 29.33
C LYS A 601 32.05 -14.96 28.46
N LEU A 602 32.01 -15.75 27.37
CA LEU A 602 30.86 -15.85 26.48
C LEU A 602 29.64 -16.44 27.18
N THR A 603 29.85 -17.44 28.05
CA THR A 603 28.76 -18.03 28.85
C THR A 603 28.15 -16.99 29.80
N LEU A 604 28.99 -16.13 30.41
CA LEU A 604 28.53 -15.09 31.33
C LEU A 604 27.70 -14.02 30.61
N CYS A 605 28.20 -13.46 29.51
CA CYS A 605 27.47 -12.42 28.77
C CYS A 605 26.15 -12.97 28.16
N ALA A 606 26.14 -14.23 27.72
CA ALA A 606 24.94 -14.86 27.19
C ALA A 606 23.85 -15.04 28.26
N LYS A 607 24.23 -15.38 29.50
CA LYS A 607 23.30 -15.45 30.65
C LYS A 607 22.74 -14.09 31.03
N GLN A 608 23.52 -13.02 30.88
CA GLN A 608 23.10 -11.64 31.14
C GLN A 608 22.34 -11.01 29.97
N HIS A 609 22.17 -11.73 28.85
CA HIS A 609 21.57 -11.22 27.61
C HIS A 609 22.30 -10.00 27.01
N GLU A 610 23.60 -9.84 27.32
CA GLU A 610 24.46 -8.78 26.78
C GLU A 610 25.06 -9.22 25.43
N TRP A 611 24.21 -9.40 24.42
CA TRP A 611 24.59 -9.99 23.12
C TRP A 611 25.68 -9.19 22.39
N GLU A 612 25.64 -7.86 22.47
CA GLU A 612 26.65 -6.96 21.89
C GLU A 612 28.03 -7.15 22.53
N LYS A 613 28.06 -7.44 23.84
CA LYS A 613 29.32 -7.77 24.55
C LYS A 613 29.83 -9.13 24.12
N CYS A 614 28.95 -10.11 23.94
CA CYS A 614 29.34 -11.42 23.42
C CYS A 614 29.93 -11.31 22.00
N ILE A 615 29.33 -10.50 21.13
CA ILE A 615 29.84 -10.26 19.77
C ILE A 615 31.22 -9.62 19.81
N ARG A 616 31.43 -8.58 20.62
CA ARG A 616 32.76 -7.95 20.78
C ARG A 616 33.83 -8.93 21.25
N LEU A 617 33.49 -9.82 22.18
CA LEU A 617 34.40 -10.87 22.66
C LEU A 617 34.73 -11.89 21.56
N CYS A 618 33.74 -12.23 20.71
CA CYS A 618 33.99 -13.06 19.53
C CYS A 618 34.90 -12.34 18.52
N ASP A 619 34.59 -11.09 18.16
CA ASP A 619 35.35 -10.28 17.20
C ASP A 619 36.82 -10.17 17.62
N GLU A 620 37.09 -9.88 18.90
CA GLU A 620 38.46 -9.77 19.43
C GLU A 620 39.26 -11.08 19.29
N PHE A 621 38.59 -12.24 19.44
CA PHE A 621 39.22 -13.54 19.25
C PHE A 621 39.50 -13.83 17.78
N ILE A 622 38.54 -13.56 16.90
CA ILE A 622 38.65 -13.78 15.46
C ILE A 622 39.73 -12.88 14.84
N GLU A 623 39.82 -11.63 15.29
CA GLU A 623 40.87 -10.70 14.85
C GLU A 623 42.28 -11.23 15.21
N LYS A 624 42.42 -11.82 16.40
CA LYS A 624 43.70 -12.35 16.89
C LYS A 624 44.08 -13.71 16.30
N PHE A 625 43.11 -14.59 16.05
CA PHE A 625 43.34 -16.00 15.73
C PHE A 625 42.59 -16.48 14.47
N GLY A 626 42.27 -15.58 13.56
CA GLY A 626 41.57 -15.89 12.30
C GLY A 626 42.26 -16.99 11.49
N GLY A 627 41.47 -17.86 10.86
CA GLY A 627 41.95 -19.01 10.08
C GLY A 627 42.22 -20.29 10.88
N THR A 628 41.88 -20.31 12.18
CA THR A 628 41.96 -21.50 13.04
C THR A 628 40.58 -22.18 13.20
N GLU A 629 40.56 -23.48 13.53
CA GLU A 629 39.32 -24.22 13.78
C GLU A 629 38.50 -23.62 14.94
N GLN A 630 39.19 -23.13 15.97
CA GLN A 630 38.58 -22.44 17.11
C GLN A 630 37.90 -21.13 16.67
N ALA A 631 38.53 -20.35 15.79
CA ALA A 631 37.95 -19.12 15.26
C ALA A 631 36.69 -19.38 14.43
N GLU A 632 36.64 -20.47 13.65
CA GLU A 632 35.42 -20.88 12.93
C GLU A 632 34.25 -21.19 13.89
N LYS A 633 34.53 -21.89 15.00
CA LYS A 633 33.52 -22.16 16.04
C LYS A 633 33.02 -20.87 16.70
N ILE A 634 33.92 -19.91 16.97
CA ILE A 634 33.56 -18.60 17.53
C ILE A 634 32.75 -17.76 16.53
N GLU A 635 33.06 -17.82 15.24
CA GLU A 635 32.27 -17.16 14.19
C GLU A 635 30.83 -17.70 14.15
N GLY A 636 30.65 -19.01 14.29
CA GLY A 636 29.31 -19.62 14.41
C GLY A 636 28.51 -19.07 15.60
N LEU A 637 29.15 -18.90 16.76
CA LEU A 637 28.52 -18.29 17.94
C LEU A 637 28.22 -16.81 17.73
N ARG A 638 29.13 -16.06 17.11
CA ARG A 638 28.96 -14.65 16.76
C ARG A 638 27.73 -14.43 15.87
N ILE A 639 27.61 -15.21 14.80
CA ILE A 639 26.44 -15.18 13.90
C ILE A 639 25.15 -15.49 14.68
N THR A 640 25.20 -16.45 15.61
CA THR A 640 24.06 -16.80 16.46
C THR A 640 23.62 -15.62 17.33
N TYR A 641 24.55 -14.90 17.95
CA TYR A 641 24.24 -13.70 18.75
C TYR A 641 23.71 -12.54 17.89
N GLN A 642 24.27 -12.34 16.69
CA GLN A 642 23.77 -11.33 15.74
C GLN A 642 22.31 -11.61 15.33
N LYS A 643 21.98 -12.87 15.04
CA LYS A 643 20.59 -13.27 14.75
C LYS A 643 19.65 -12.95 15.90
N ARG A 644 20.07 -13.15 17.16
CA ARG A 644 19.25 -12.82 18.35
C ARG A 644 18.94 -11.33 18.49
N ILE A 645 19.93 -10.47 18.25
CA ILE A 645 19.72 -9.01 18.23
C ILE A 645 18.75 -8.64 17.11
N LYS A 646 18.94 -9.22 15.93
CA LYS A 646 18.05 -9.00 14.79
C LYS A 646 16.59 -9.36 15.13
N TYR A 647 16.33 -10.58 15.63
CA TYR A 647 14.98 -10.99 16.03
C TYR A 647 14.34 -10.03 17.04
N LYS A 648 15.12 -9.53 18.02
CA LYS A 648 14.63 -8.56 19.00
C LYS A 648 14.22 -7.22 18.36
N ASN A 649 15.04 -6.72 17.42
CA ASN A 649 14.78 -5.46 16.75
C ASN A 649 13.60 -5.58 15.77
N ASP A 650 13.56 -6.65 14.98
CA ASP A 650 12.48 -6.94 14.04
C ASP A 650 11.13 -7.00 14.79
N LEU A 651 11.06 -7.69 15.93
CA LEU A 651 9.84 -7.75 16.77
C LEU A 651 9.39 -6.36 17.26
N ALA A 652 10.33 -5.49 17.66
CA ALA A 652 10.03 -4.15 18.13
C ALA A 652 9.62 -3.19 16.99
N GLU A 653 10.08 -3.43 15.77
CA GLU A 653 9.69 -2.69 14.58
C GLU A 653 8.30 -3.12 14.09
N MET A 654 8.07 -4.43 13.93
CA MET A 654 6.75 -4.97 13.57
C MET A 654 5.66 -4.50 14.53
N LYS A 655 5.94 -4.44 15.84
CA LYS A 655 4.99 -3.93 16.81
C LYS A 655 4.59 -2.48 16.56
N ARG A 656 5.57 -1.62 16.23
CA ARG A 656 5.30 -0.22 15.88
C ARG A 656 4.53 -0.11 14.56
N GLU A 657 4.88 -0.90 13.55
CA GLU A 657 4.17 -0.89 12.26
C GLU A 657 2.72 -1.37 12.39
N ALA A 658 2.49 -2.44 13.15
CA ALA A 658 1.15 -2.95 13.43
C ALA A 658 0.29 -1.95 14.21
N GLU A 659 0.88 -1.20 15.14
CA GLU A 659 0.20 -0.11 15.86
C GLU A 659 -0.14 1.08 14.93
N LEU A 660 0.70 1.36 13.92
CA LEU A 660 0.44 2.42 12.92
C LEU A 660 -0.69 2.07 11.95
N SER A 661 -0.99 0.79 11.73
CA SER A 661 -2.11 0.33 10.89
C SER A 661 -3.48 0.74 11.44
N GLY A 662 -3.60 1.13 12.71
CA GLY A 662 -4.83 1.66 13.29
C GLY A 662 -5.99 0.66 13.26
N THR A 663 -6.97 0.90 12.38
CA THR A 663 -8.16 0.04 12.19
C THR A 663 -7.97 -1.05 11.13
N ASP A 664 -6.84 -1.07 10.42
CA ASP A 664 -6.50 -2.15 9.49
C ASP A 664 -5.89 -3.35 10.23
N PHE A 665 -6.75 -4.12 10.90
CA PHE A 665 -6.34 -5.27 11.72
C PHE A 665 -5.80 -6.42 10.87
N GLU A 666 -6.30 -6.61 9.64
CA GLU A 666 -5.77 -7.63 8.73
C GLU A 666 -4.40 -7.22 8.17
N GLY A 667 -4.17 -5.94 7.88
CA GLY A 667 -2.84 -5.41 7.58
C GLY A 667 -1.86 -5.61 8.73
N ALA A 668 -2.27 -5.29 9.97
CA ALA A 668 -1.45 -5.52 11.17
C ALA A 668 -1.09 -7.01 11.36
N LYS A 669 -2.05 -7.91 11.16
CA LYS A 669 -1.85 -9.37 11.20
C LYS A 669 -0.97 -9.89 10.06
N TYR A 670 -1.09 -9.29 8.88
CA TYR A 670 -0.29 -9.64 7.71
C TYR A 670 1.21 -9.40 7.94
N ILE A 671 1.59 -8.29 8.60
CA ILE A 671 2.99 -7.98 8.97
C ILE A 671 3.63 -9.14 9.74
N TYR A 672 2.95 -9.65 10.76
CA TYR A 672 3.44 -10.77 11.56
C TYR A 672 3.43 -12.11 10.81
N SER A 673 2.44 -12.33 9.95
CA SER A 673 2.31 -13.58 9.17
C SER A 673 3.41 -13.67 8.10
N GLU A 674 3.68 -12.57 7.39
CA GLU A 674 4.80 -12.44 6.45
C GLU A 674 6.14 -12.69 7.14
N TYR A 675 6.31 -12.19 8.36
CA TYR A 675 7.55 -12.39 9.11
C TYR A 675 7.86 -13.86 9.38
N LEU A 676 6.85 -14.66 9.74
CA LEU A 676 7.01 -16.11 9.93
C LEU A 676 7.31 -16.83 8.62
N ASN A 677 6.65 -16.42 7.52
CA ASN A 677 6.91 -16.99 6.19
C ASN A 677 8.32 -16.67 5.69
N ALA A 678 8.81 -15.46 5.96
CA ALA A 678 10.13 -14.99 5.55
C ALA A 678 11.29 -15.52 6.42
N ASN A 679 11.00 -16.04 7.61
CA ASN A 679 11.98 -16.55 8.58
C ASN A 679 11.56 -17.93 9.15
N PRO A 680 11.43 -18.98 8.33
CA PRO A 680 11.00 -20.31 8.78
C PRO A 680 11.95 -20.95 9.79
N GLU A 681 13.23 -20.55 9.80
CA GLU A 681 14.27 -20.99 10.74
C GLU A 681 14.23 -20.26 12.09
N ALA A 682 13.31 -19.32 12.30
CA ALA A 682 13.19 -18.58 13.55
C ALA A 682 13.07 -19.53 14.77
N PRO A 683 13.71 -19.21 15.91
CA PRO A 683 13.59 -20.01 17.13
C PRO A 683 12.14 -20.12 17.63
N SER A 684 11.80 -21.21 18.31
CA SER A 684 10.44 -21.44 18.84
C SER A 684 9.91 -20.25 19.64
N TYR A 685 10.71 -19.68 20.53
CA TYR A 685 10.27 -18.55 21.36
C TYR A 685 9.87 -17.32 20.53
N VAL A 686 10.50 -17.10 19.36
CA VAL A 686 10.12 -16.00 18.45
C VAL A 686 8.80 -16.34 17.77
N LYS A 687 8.67 -17.59 17.28
CA LYS A 687 7.43 -18.07 16.66
C LYS A 687 6.25 -17.97 17.64
N ASP A 688 6.45 -18.32 18.90
CA ASP A 688 5.44 -18.25 19.95
C ASP A 688 5.00 -16.81 20.25
N VAL A 689 5.93 -15.85 20.24
CA VAL A 689 5.60 -14.43 20.41
C VAL A 689 4.81 -13.91 19.21
N VAL A 690 5.26 -14.19 17.99
CA VAL A 690 4.61 -13.70 16.77
C VAL A 690 3.22 -14.32 16.59
N THR A 691 3.05 -15.61 16.89
CA THR A 691 1.74 -16.27 16.84
C THR A 691 0.76 -15.72 17.88
N LYS A 692 1.24 -15.35 19.08
CA LYS A 692 0.41 -14.67 20.08
C LYS A 692 -0.06 -13.30 19.59
N GLU A 693 0.83 -12.50 19.00
CA GLU A 693 0.48 -11.20 18.42
C GLU A 693 -0.56 -11.36 17.29
N ILE A 694 -0.39 -12.35 16.39
CA ILE A 694 -1.39 -12.68 15.35
C ILE A 694 -2.76 -12.97 15.98
N ALA A 695 -2.81 -13.78 17.04
CA ALA A 695 -4.05 -14.13 17.72
C ALA A 695 -4.68 -12.94 18.49
N GLU A 696 -3.88 -11.97 18.94
CA GLU A 696 -4.37 -10.73 19.54
C GLU A 696 -5.00 -9.81 18.51
N TRP A 697 -4.35 -9.61 17.36
CA TRP A 697 -4.90 -8.80 16.26
C TRP A 697 -6.15 -9.42 15.64
N GLN A 698 -6.19 -10.76 15.52
CA GLN A 698 -7.40 -11.49 15.10
C GLN A 698 -8.58 -11.21 16.05
N ARG A 699 -8.37 -11.28 17.37
CA ARG A 699 -9.41 -10.99 18.35
C ARG A 699 -9.92 -9.55 18.27
N LYS A 700 -9.02 -8.58 18.03
CA LYS A 700 -9.41 -7.17 17.82
C LYS A 700 -10.26 -7.00 16.57
N ALA A 701 -9.90 -7.67 15.47
CA ALA A 701 -10.67 -7.65 14.22
C ALA A 701 -12.08 -8.22 14.42
N GLU A 702 -12.18 -9.37 15.09
CA GLU A 702 -13.47 -10.01 15.39
C GLU A 702 -14.35 -9.14 16.27
N GLN A 703 -13.79 -8.52 17.31
CA GLN A 703 -14.53 -7.58 18.15
C GLN A 703 -15.00 -6.36 17.35
N TYR A 704 -14.15 -5.79 16.50
CA TYR A 704 -14.52 -4.65 15.66
C TYR A 704 -15.69 -4.99 14.71
N HIS A 705 -15.65 -6.15 14.07
CA HIS A 705 -16.72 -6.61 13.19
C HIS A 705 -18.03 -6.87 13.94
N GLN A 706 -17.98 -7.50 15.13
CA GLN A 706 -19.17 -7.72 15.95
C GLN A 706 -19.84 -6.41 16.36
N GLU A 707 -19.05 -5.42 16.74
CA GLU A 707 -19.53 -4.07 17.08
C GLU A 707 -20.18 -3.37 15.88
N ASP A 708 -19.65 -3.58 14.66
CA ASP A 708 -20.19 -3.01 13.43
C ASP A 708 -21.53 -3.67 13.04
N GLU A 709 -21.61 -5.00 13.10
CA GLU A 709 -22.83 -5.76 12.84
C GLU A 709 -23.96 -5.40 13.84
N GLU A 710 -23.64 -5.24 15.13
CA GLU A 710 -24.62 -4.83 16.14
C GLU A 710 -25.16 -3.42 15.84
N TRP A 711 -24.29 -2.49 15.43
CA TRP A 711 -24.68 -1.14 15.06
C TRP A 711 -25.52 -1.08 13.79
N GLU A 712 -25.10 -1.76 12.72
CA GLU A 712 -25.86 -1.82 11.46
C GLU A 712 -27.25 -2.41 11.69
N TYR A 713 -27.35 -3.48 12.49
CA TYR A 713 -28.64 -4.06 12.88
C TYR A 713 -29.54 -3.06 13.61
N LEU A 714 -28.99 -2.26 14.53
CA LEU A 714 -29.75 -1.26 15.28
C LEU A 714 -30.26 -0.12 14.38
N VAL A 715 -29.44 0.37 13.46
CA VAL A 715 -29.82 1.40 12.48
C VAL A 715 -30.88 0.87 11.50
N GLU A 716 -30.73 -0.38 11.04
CA GLU A 716 -31.76 -1.02 10.21
C GLU A 716 -33.07 -1.17 11.00
N TYR A 717 -32.99 -1.55 12.28
CA TYR A 717 -34.15 -1.72 13.15
C TYR A 717 -34.88 -0.39 13.43
N SER A 718 -34.17 0.74 13.60
CA SER A 718 -34.82 2.05 13.79
C SER A 718 -35.60 2.49 12.55
N ASN A 719 -35.15 2.12 11.35
CA ASN A 719 -35.78 2.48 10.09
C ASN A 719 -36.99 1.61 9.71
N LYS A 720 -37.23 0.48 10.40
CA LYS A 720 -38.36 -0.41 10.11
C LYS A 720 -39.70 0.24 10.46
N THR A 721 -40.61 0.30 9.49
CA THR A 721 -41.94 0.95 9.61
C THR A 721 -42.96 0.14 10.40
N ARG A 722 -42.77 -1.18 10.53
CA ARG A 722 -43.70 -2.07 11.27
C ARG A 722 -43.51 -2.05 12.79
N GLU A 723 -42.38 -1.58 13.27
CA GLU A 723 -42.03 -1.60 14.70
C GLU A 723 -42.50 -0.33 15.40
N THR A 724 -42.97 -0.45 16.64
CA THR A 724 -43.45 0.69 17.42
C THR A 724 -42.28 1.59 17.86
N LEU A 725 -42.52 2.90 17.95
CA LEU A 725 -41.52 3.85 18.45
C LEU A 725 -41.05 3.48 19.87
N ALA A 726 -41.94 2.91 20.70
CA ALA A 726 -41.60 2.40 22.03
C ALA A 726 -40.52 1.31 22.01
N SER A 727 -40.64 0.31 21.12
CA SER A 727 -39.66 -0.77 20.99
C SER A 727 -38.31 -0.27 20.47
N LYS A 728 -38.34 0.68 19.52
CA LYS A 728 -37.13 1.32 18.98
C LYS A 728 -36.36 2.08 20.05
N VAL A 729 -37.05 2.90 20.86
CA VAL A 729 -36.45 3.63 21.99
C VAL A 729 -35.83 2.66 22.99
N GLU A 730 -36.54 1.60 23.38
CA GLU A 730 -36.03 0.62 24.36
C GLU A 730 -34.72 -0.05 23.92
N LYS A 731 -34.63 -0.44 22.63
CA LYS A 731 -33.42 -1.08 22.11
C LYS A 731 -32.22 -0.12 22.10
N PHE A 732 -32.40 1.13 21.67
CA PHE A 732 -31.33 2.13 21.70
C PHE A 732 -30.93 2.50 23.14
N GLU A 733 -31.87 2.59 24.09
CA GLU A 733 -31.55 2.76 25.51
C GLU A 733 -30.74 1.60 26.07
N ARG A 734 -31.06 0.37 25.66
CA ARG A 734 -30.32 -0.83 26.06
C ARG A 734 -28.90 -0.85 25.51
N TYR A 735 -28.71 -0.43 24.25
CA TYR A 735 -27.40 -0.31 23.61
C TYR A 735 -26.54 0.75 24.33
N VAL A 736 -27.08 1.95 24.56
CA VAL A 736 -26.38 3.06 25.25
C VAL A 736 -26.12 2.78 26.74
N LYS A 737 -26.86 1.86 27.37
CA LYS A 737 -26.66 1.48 28.78
C LYS A 737 -25.27 0.88 29.02
N LYS A 738 -24.70 0.18 28.03
CA LYS A 738 -23.28 -0.17 28.02
C LYS A 738 -22.54 0.88 27.21
N PRO A 739 -21.33 1.33 27.58
CA PRO A 739 -20.59 2.30 26.78
C PRO A 739 -20.40 1.75 25.35
N PRO A 740 -21.06 2.32 24.34
CA PRO A 740 -20.89 1.86 22.97
C PRO A 740 -19.47 2.21 22.49
N PRO A 741 -18.99 1.57 21.41
CA PRO A 741 -17.72 1.94 20.78
C PRO A 741 -17.71 3.45 20.48
N GLU A 742 -16.57 4.12 20.71
CA GLU A 742 -16.45 5.57 20.62
C GLU A 742 -16.96 6.13 19.29
N ARG A 743 -16.75 5.38 18.19
CA ARG A 743 -17.22 5.70 16.83
C ARG A 743 -18.74 5.73 16.64
N TYR A 744 -19.52 5.05 17.49
CA TYR A 744 -20.99 5.02 17.41
C TYR A 744 -21.67 5.71 18.59
N ALA A 745 -20.91 6.18 19.58
CA ALA A 745 -21.46 6.72 20.82
C ALA A 745 -22.28 8.00 20.59
N GLU A 746 -21.77 8.92 19.77
CA GLU A 746 -22.45 10.18 19.46
C GLU A 746 -23.71 9.93 18.62
N ASP A 747 -23.59 9.12 17.56
CA ASP A 747 -24.70 8.78 16.67
C ASP A 747 -25.82 8.03 17.41
N ALA A 748 -25.47 7.09 18.30
CA ALA A 748 -26.45 6.34 19.10
C ALA A 748 -27.25 7.27 20.02
N LEU A 749 -26.60 8.27 20.62
CA LEU A 749 -27.25 9.27 21.46
C LEU A 749 -28.14 10.21 20.63
N LEU A 750 -27.69 10.60 19.43
CA LEU A 750 -28.46 11.46 18.54
C LEU A 750 -29.75 10.76 18.07
N ILE A 751 -29.65 9.54 17.56
CA ILE A 751 -30.80 8.74 17.11
C ILE A 751 -31.76 8.49 18.29
N LEU A 752 -31.24 8.16 19.48
CA LEU A 752 -32.08 7.98 20.65
C LEU A 752 -32.85 9.25 21.03
N LYS A 753 -32.22 10.42 20.92
CA LYS A 753 -32.87 11.71 21.18
C LYS A 753 -33.99 12.00 20.17
N GLU A 754 -33.77 11.69 18.90
CA GLU A 754 -34.77 11.83 17.84
C GLU A 754 -35.96 10.88 18.05
N LEU A 755 -35.71 9.59 18.28
CA LEU A 755 -36.75 8.60 18.56
C LEU A 755 -37.59 8.97 19.79
N LYS A 756 -36.96 9.51 20.85
CA LYS A 756 -37.68 10.01 22.03
C LYS A 756 -38.58 11.18 21.69
N ARG A 757 -38.13 12.11 20.85
CA ARG A 757 -38.91 13.26 20.41
C ARG A 757 -40.12 12.81 19.57
N GLU A 758 -39.91 11.89 18.63
CA GLU A 758 -40.99 11.31 17.82
C GLU A 758 -42.02 10.59 18.67
N LYS A 759 -41.58 9.82 19.67
CA LYS A 759 -42.47 9.16 20.62
C LYS A 759 -43.36 10.14 21.39
N VAL A 760 -42.79 11.25 21.87
CA VAL A 760 -43.57 12.30 22.55
C VAL A 760 -44.65 12.86 21.62
N LEU A 761 -44.32 13.12 20.36
CA LEU A 761 -45.27 13.60 19.35
C LEU A 761 -46.36 12.56 19.04
N GLU A 762 -46.02 11.27 18.97
CA GLU A 762 -46.99 10.18 18.79
C GLU A 762 -47.96 10.08 19.98
N ASP A 763 -47.44 10.16 21.20
CA ASP A 763 -48.23 10.14 22.44
C ASP A 763 -49.17 11.36 22.53
N GLU A 764 -48.67 12.55 22.17
CA GLU A 764 -49.47 13.79 22.09
C GLU A 764 -50.57 13.71 21.03
N ASN A 765 -50.26 13.25 19.82
CA ASN A 765 -51.24 13.07 18.74
C ASN A 765 -52.31 12.05 19.11
N THR A 766 -51.91 10.94 19.73
CA THR A 766 -52.85 9.90 20.19
C THR A 766 -53.75 10.40 21.31
N ARG A 767 -53.21 11.23 22.21
CA ARG A 767 -53.99 11.92 23.24
C ARG A 767 -54.97 12.92 22.62
N GLU A 768 -54.52 13.75 21.70
CA GLU A 768 -55.35 14.73 20.99
C GLU A 768 -56.51 14.05 20.24
N TYR A 769 -56.23 12.95 19.52
CA TYR A 769 -57.25 12.20 18.81
C TYR A 769 -58.30 11.60 19.76
N ARG A 770 -57.88 11.06 20.91
CA ARG A 770 -58.78 10.55 21.96
C ARG A 770 -59.67 11.66 22.53
N GLU A 771 -59.08 12.78 22.92
CA GLU A 771 -59.81 13.95 23.46
C GLU A 771 -60.84 14.49 22.45
N LYS A 772 -60.47 14.59 21.16
CA LYS A 772 -61.37 15.00 20.08
C LYS A 772 -62.54 14.03 19.88
N THR A 773 -62.26 12.74 19.91
CA THR A 773 -63.28 11.70 19.67
C THR A 773 -64.32 11.66 20.79
N GLU A 774 -63.88 11.75 22.05
CA GLU A 774 -64.79 11.82 23.20
C GLU A 774 -65.63 13.10 23.18
N TRP A 775 -65.03 14.26 22.87
CA TRP A 775 -65.76 15.51 22.70
C TRP A 775 -66.86 15.41 21.64
N VAL A 776 -66.55 14.87 20.46
CA VAL A 776 -67.51 14.75 19.35
C VAL A 776 -68.72 13.90 19.75
N LYS A 777 -68.53 12.84 20.54
CA LYS A 777 -69.63 12.02 21.06
C LYS A 777 -70.52 12.83 22.00
N ILE A 778 -69.94 13.51 22.99
CA ILE A 778 -70.69 14.29 23.99
C ILE A 778 -71.41 15.49 23.37
N ALA A 779 -70.75 16.22 22.47
CA ALA A 779 -71.35 17.36 21.78
C ALA A 779 -72.51 16.97 20.84
N ARG A 780 -72.47 15.74 20.29
CA ARG A 780 -73.60 15.17 19.53
C ARG A 780 -74.74 14.80 20.47
N TYR A 781 -74.44 14.08 21.55
CA TYR A 781 -75.42 13.66 22.56
C TYR A 781 -76.17 14.85 23.18
N SER A 782 -75.46 15.94 23.49
CA SER A 782 -76.06 17.15 24.08
C SER A 782 -76.98 17.94 23.14
N LYS A 783 -76.99 17.63 21.84
CA LYS A 783 -77.85 18.27 20.82
C LYS A 783 -79.02 17.40 20.38
N ASP A 784 -79.14 16.20 20.92
CA ASP A 784 -80.21 15.27 20.57
C ASP A 784 -81.51 15.65 21.31
N PHE A 785 -82.55 16.04 20.57
CA PHE A 785 -83.85 16.42 21.14
C PHE A 785 -84.69 15.23 21.61
N GLN A 786 -84.30 13.99 21.27
CA GLN A 786 -84.97 12.79 21.79
C GLN A 786 -84.57 12.48 23.24
N VAL A 787 -83.43 13.01 23.69
CA VAL A 787 -82.93 12.87 25.06
C VAL A 787 -83.48 13.99 25.93
N SER A 788 -83.87 13.67 27.17
CA SER A 788 -84.42 14.68 28.08
C SER A 788 -83.42 15.79 28.38
N LEU A 789 -83.91 17.00 28.63
CA LEU A 789 -83.07 18.16 28.91
C LEU A 789 -82.13 17.93 30.11
N ALA A 790 -82.64 17.31 31.17
CA ALA A 790 -81.87 16.96 32.37
C ALA A 790 -80.72 15.98 32.08
N GLU A 791 -80.95 14.96 31.25
CA GLU A 791 -79.92 13.98 30.88
C GLU A 791 -78.82 14.61 30.00
N ARG A 792 -79.18 15.55 29.12
CA ARG A 792 -78.22 16.30 28.30
C ARG A 792 -77.34 17.22 29.14
N ILE A 793 -77.94 17.92 30.11
CA ILE A 793 -77.23 18.75 31.10
C ILE A 793 -76.26 17.88 31.91
N HIS A 794 -76.74 16.76 32.46
CA HIS A 794 -75.93 15.86 33.28
C HIS A 794 -74.73 15.28 32.51
N ALA A 795 -74.93 14.87 31.25
CA ALA A 795 -73.84 14.34 30.42
C ALA A 795 -72.73 15.37 30.17
N LEU A 796 -73.07 16.65 29.96
CA LEU A 796 -72.11 17.74 29.81
C LEU A 796 -71.39 18.06 31.13
N GLU A 797 -72.11 18.12 32.25
CA GLU A 797 -71.51 18.34 33.57
C GLU A 797 -70.54 17.22 33.96
N LYS A 798 -70.91 15.97 33.68
CA LYS A 798 -70.03 14.81 33.88
C LYS A 798 -68.77 14.91 33.02
N TYR A 799 -68.90 15.25 31.74
CA TYR A 799 -67.76 15.45 30.84
C TYR A 799 -66.81 16.55 31.35
N ILE A 800 -67.34 17.69 31.81
CA ILE A 800 -66.55 18.80 32.37
C ILE A 800 -65.85 18.41 33.68
N LYS A 801 -66.50 17.60 34.52
CA LYS A 801 -65.93 17.15 35.80
C LYS A 801 -64.81 16.11 35.62
N GLU A 802 -65.00 15.17 34.69
CA GLU A 802 -64.08 14.05 34.48
C GLU A 802 -62.89 14.41 33.58
N ASN A 803 -63.01 15.47 32.76
CA ASN A 803 -61.96 15.89 31.83
C ASN A 803 -61.49 17.30 32.14
N SER A 804 -60.23 17.43 32.54
CA SER A 804 -59.54 18.70 32.84
C SER A 804 -58.85 19.35 31.63
N SER A 805 -59.03 18.79 30.41
CA SER A 805 -58.42 19.33 29.18
C SER A 805 -59.06 20.64 28.74
N VAL A 806 -58.26 21.71 28.73
CA VAL A 806 -58.68 23.09 28.39
C VAL A 806 -59.34 23.20 27.01
N ARG A 807 -58.98 22.32 26.06
CA ARG A 807 -59.27 22.49 24.63
C ARG A 807 -60.78 22.50 24.31
N TYR A 808 -61.57 21.66 24.97
CA TYR A 808 -63.01 21.53 24.71
C TYR A 808 -63.90 21.93 25.90
N ILE A 809 -63.32 22.23 27.07
CA ILE A 809 -64.08 22.68 28.26
C ILE A 809 -64.83 23.98 27.99
N ARG A 810 -64.24 24.92 27.26
CA ARG A 810 -64.92 26.19 26.92
C ARG A 810 -66.18 25.97 26.09
N ASP A 811 -66.08 25.08 25.11
CA ASP A 811 -67.20 24.76 24.21
C ASP A 811 -68.28 23.95 24.96
N ALA A 812 -67.87 23.03 25.84
CA ALA A 812 -68.77 22.27 26.72
C ALA A 812 -69.55 23.20 27.68
N ASN A 813 -68.86 24.13 28.33
CA ASN A 813 -69.48 25.14 29.20
C ASN A 813 -70.47 26.02 28.43
N THR A 814 -70.13 26.41 27.20
CA THR A 814 -71.01 27.22 26.35
C THR A 814 -72.32 26.49 26.01
N LEU A 815 -72.24 25.18 25.71
CA LEU A 815 -73.43 24.36 25.50
C LEU A 815 -74.24 24.17 26.78
N LEU A 816 -73.57 23.93 27.91
CA LEU A 816 -74.22 23.76 29.21
C LEU A 816 -75.03 25.00 29.61
N THR A 817 -74.48 26.20 29.43
CA THR A 817 -75.19 27.46 29.73
C THR A 817 -76.49 27.56 28.93
N LYS A 818 -76.45 27.25 27.63
CA LYS A 818 -77.65 27.29 26.77
C LYS A 818 -78.72 26.31 27.23
N LEU A 819 -78.34 25.08 27.58
CA LEU A 819 -79.31 24.08 28.07
C LEU A 819 -79.93 24.48 29.42
N LYS A 820 -79.16 25.12 30.31
CA LYS A 820 -79.67 25.64 31.59
C LYS A 820 -80.65 26.81 31.39
N GLU A 821 -80.41 27.67 30.40
CA GLU A 821 -81.36 28.73 30.02
C GLU A 821 -82.68 28.15 29.48
N GLU A 822 -82.60 27.08 28.67
CA GLU A 822 -83.79 26.35 28.19
C GLU A 822 -84.59 25.76 29.36
N GLU A 823 -83.92 25.17 30.36
CA GLU A 823 -84.54 24.56 31.54
C GLU A 823 -85.33 25.60 32.36
N ILE A 824 -84.71 26.75 32.63
CA ILE A 824 -85.36 27.87 33.34
C ILE A 824 -86.61 28.35 32.60
N SER A 825 -86.58 28.40 31.27
CA SER A 825 -87.70 28.86 30.46
C SER A 825 -88.92 27.92 30.52
N GLU A 826 -88.69 26.61 30.58
CA GLU A 826 -89.77 25.62 30.63
C GLU A 826 -90.44 25.59 32.01
N GLU A 827 -89.64 25.69 33.07
CA GLU A 827 -90.16 25.80 34.45
C GLU A 827 -91.07 27.03 34.64
N GLU A 828 -90.68 28.17 34.08
CA GLU A 828 -91.46 29.41 34.13
C GLU A 828 -92.83 29.27 33.44
N ARG A 829 -92.89 28.56 32.29
CA ARG A 829 -94.14 28.29 31.57
C ARG A 829 -95.08 27.42 32.40
N ILE A 830 -94.55 26.35 32.99
CA ILE A 830 -95.32 25.42 33.84
C ILE A 830 -95.89 26.16 35.06
N ARG A 831 -95.12 27.08 35.66
CA ARG A 831 -95.58 27.88 36.82
C ARG A 831 -96.78 28.76 36.47
N LYS A 832 -96.69 29.55 35.41
CA LYS A 832 -97.79 30.46 34.98
C LYS A 832 -99.09 29.72 34.69
N GLN A 833 -99.00 28.53 34.09
CA GLN A 833 -100.18 27.71 33.78
C GLN A 833 -100.89 27.21 35.06
N LYS A 834 -100.14 26.76 36.07
CA LYS A 834 -100.69 26.32 37.35
C LYS A 834 -101.43 27.44 38.09
N GLU A 835 -100.89 28.66 38.08
CA GLU A 835 -101.50 29.83 38.72
C GLU A 835 -102.83 30.24 38.07
N ALA A 836 -102.93 30.18 36.74
CA ALA A 836 -104.18 30.47 36.02
C ALA A 836 -105.32 29.50 36.38
N VAL A 837 -105.03 28.20 36.49
CA VAL A 837 -106.00 27.17 36.88
C VAL A 837 -106.51 27.37 38.31
N ALA A 838 -105.61 27.73 39.24
CA ALA A 838 -105.98 27.99 40.63
C ALA A 838 -106.93 29.19 40.76
N ARG A 839 -106.69 30.28 40.01
CA ARG A 839 -107.56 31.47 39.99
C ARG A 839 -109.00 31.14 39.58
N ARG A 840 -109.18 30.43 38.44
CA ARG A 840 -110.51 30.00 37.95
C ARG A 840 -111.29 29.19 38.98
N ARG A 841 -110.61 28.25 39.64
CA ARG A 841 -111.22 27.36 40.65
C ARG A 841 -111.76 28.13 41.85
N ASN A 842 -111.03 29.16 42.30
CA ASN A 842 -111.42 29.94 43.48
C ASN A 842 -112.67 30.80 43.21
N GLU A 843 -112.78 31.40 42.03
CA GLU A 843 -113.94 32.24 41.71
C GLU A 843 -115.22 31.41 41.50
N ILE A 844 -115.14 30.25 40.84
CA ILE A 844 -116.29 29.35 40.69
C ILE A 844 -116.88 29.01 42.07
N LYS A 845 -116.02 28.65 43.05
CA LYS A 845 -116.46 28.39 44.44
C LYS A 845 -117.16 29.59 45.08
N ARG A 846 -116.66 30.81 44.85
CA ARG A 846 -117.27 32.04 45.36
C ARG A 846 -118.69 32.23 44.83
N ILE A 847 -118.88 32.04 43.52
CA ILE A 847 -120.20 32.19 42.88
C ILE A 847 -121.15 31.08 43.34
N GLU A 848 -120.68 29.83 43.46
CA GLU A 848 -121.45 28.72 44.03
C GLU A 848 -122.01 29.05 45.43
N MET A 849 -121.21 29.67 46.30
CA MET A 849 -121.65 30.09 47.62
C MET A 849 -122.73 31.18 47.56
N LEU A 850 -122.60 32.14 46.65
CA LEU A 850 -123.60 33.21 46.51
C LEU A 850 -124.91 32.70 45.91
N VAL A 851 -124.86 31.75 44.96
CA VAL A 851 -126.04 31.11 44.36
C VAL A 851 -126.93 30.47 45.43
N ARG A 852 -126.35 29.83 46.46
CA ARG A 852 -127.11 29.24 47.57
C ARG A 852 -127.99 30.24 48.33
N LYS A 853 -127.67 31.54 48.30
CA LYS A 853 -128.44 32.61 48.98
C LYS A 853 -129.64 33.13 48.18
N THR A 854 -129.90 32.62 46.97
CA THR A 854 -130.91 33.16 46.05
C THR A 854 -132.31 32.50 46.17
N GLY A 855 -132.64 31.90 47.31
CA GLY A 855 -133.98 31.35 47.56
C GLY A 855 -134.37 30.15 46.68
N GLY A 856 -133.39 29.47 46.07
CA GLY A 856 -133.60 28.22 45.31
C GLY A 856 -133.87 28.38 43.80
N ARG A 857 -133.97 29.61 43.27
CA ARG A 857 -134.15 29.85 41.83
C ARG A 857 -132.92 29.43 41.01
N PHE A 858 -131.74 29.85 41.45
CA PHE A 858 -130.48 29.46 40.82
C PHE A 858 -129.84 28.30 41.60
N VAL A 859 -129.40 27.26 40.89
CA VAL A 859 -128.77 26.08 41.48
C VAL A 859 -127.43 25.84 40.82
N ALA A 860 -126.36 25.86 41.61
CA ALA A 860 -125.03 25.59 41.10
C ALA A 860 -124.76 24.08 41.00
N ASN A 861 -124.24 23.64 39.86
CA ASN A 861 -124.07 22.23 39.50
C ASN A 861 -122.71 21.64 39.88
N LYS A 862 -121.88 22.38 40.64
CA LYS A 862 -120.52 21.99 41.09
C LYS A 862 -119.49 21.73 39.98
N ASN A 863 -119.82 22.02 38.73
CA ASN A 863 -118.97 21.85 37.55
C ASN A 863 -118.68 23.20 36.84
N GLY A 864 -118.89 24.31 37.54
CA GLY A 864 -118.76 25.66 36.97
C GLY A 864 -119.99 26.15 36.21
N THR A 865 -121.14 25.47 36.31
CA THR A 865 -122.40 25.94 35.73
C THR A 865 -123.50 26.15 36.79
N VAL A 866 -124.49 26.97 36.43
CA VAL A 866 -125.62 27.35 37.30
C VAL A 866 -126.93 27.23 36.52
N THR A 867 -127.87 26.44 37.00
CA THR A 867 -129.19 26.26 36.38
C THR A 867 -130.22 27.24 36.97
N ASP A 868 -130.93 27.98 36.14
CA ASP A 868 -132.11 28.80 36.51
C ASP A 868 -133.37 27.92 36.42
N ARG A 869 -133.93 27.52 37.57
CA ARG A 869 -135.12 26.67 37.63
C ARG A 869 -136.38 27.32 37.08
N ARG A 870 -136.41 28.65 36.95
CA ARG A 870 -137.58 29.37 36.43
C ARG A 870 -137.69 29.24 34.91
N THR A 871 -136.56 29.26 34.21
CA THR A 871 -136.51 29.25 32.73
C THR A 871 -136.03 27.92 32.17
N GLY A 872 -135.42 27.08 33.01
CA GLY A 872 -134.74 25.86 32.60
C GLY A 872 -133.34 26.10 32.00
N LEU A 873 -132.91 27.36 31.85
CA LEU A 873 -131.62 27.70 31.23
C LEU A 873 -130.45 27.43 32.16
N MET A 874 -129.31 27.05 31.60
CA MET A 874 -128.04 26.86 32.31
C MET A 874 -127.03 27.94 31.92
N TRP A 875 -126.40 28.55 32.91
CA TRP A 875 -125.47 29.65 32.78
C TRP A 875 -124.06 29.22 33.18
N ALA A 876 -123.05 29.79 32.55
CA ALA A 876 -121.69 29.71 33.07
C ALA A 876 -121.62 30.45 34.41
N ALA A 877 -120.97 29.82 35.41
CA ALA A 877 -120.85 30.39 36.74
C ALA A 877 -120.03 31.68 36.73
N ILE A 878 -118.94 31.72 35.96
CA ILE A 878 -118.12 32.92 35.74
C ILE A 878 -118.40 33.50 34.35
N ASP A 879 -118.29 34.83 34.23
CA ASP A 879 -118.37 35.53 32.95
C ASP A 879 -116.97 35.74 32.33
N SER A 880 -116.92 36.21 31.09
CA SER A 880 -115.67 36.36 30.33
C SER A 880 -114.68 37.34 30.96
N LEU A 881 -115.17 38.40 31.62
CA LEU A 881 -114.33 39.39 32.30
C LEU A 881 -113.49 38.72 33.39
N THR A 882 -114.12 37.84 34.17
CA THR A 882 -113.46 37.20 35.30
C THR A 882 -112.61 35.99 34.88
N ASP A 883 -112.98 35.29 33.80
CA ASP A 883 -112.17 34.15 33.31
C ASP A 883 -110.88 34.58 32.60
N ILE A 884 -110.96 35.65 31.81
CA ILE A 884 -109.83 36.15 31.01
C ILE A 884 -109.01 37.19 31.79
N GLY A 885 -109.62 37.86 32.78
CA GLY A 885 -108.99 38.91 33.57
C GLY A 885 -109.09 40.31 32.93
N GLY A 886 -110.02 40.51 31.99
CA GLY A 886 -110.22 41.77 31.26
C GLY A 886 -111.50 41.74 30.42
N CYS A 887 -112.08 42.91 30.15
CA CYS A 887 -113.30 42.99 29.35
C CYS A 887 -113.01 42.72 27.87
N THR A 888 -114.03 42.29 27.15
CA THR A 888 -113.92 41.84 25.77
C THR A 888 -114.88 42.62 24.87
N ASN A 889 -114.46 42.87 23.63
CA ASN A 889 -115.37 43.33 22.58
C ASN A 889 -116.32 42.19 22.15
N TYR A 890 -117.27 42.47 21.27
CA TYR A 890 -118.27 41.49 20.86
C TYR A 890 -117.65 40.24 20.22
N ASP A 891 -116.75 40.41 19.24
CA ASP A 891 -116.12 39.30 18.51
C ASP A 891 -115.28 38.39 19.42
N THR A 892 -114.49 38.98 20.33
CA THR A 892 -113.71 38.20 21.31
C THR A 892 -114.64 37.46 22.28
N SER A 893 -115.78 38.05 22.63
CA SER A 893 -116.79 37.40 23.47
C SER A 893 -117.46 36.22 22.76
N VAL A 894 -117.71 36.32 21.44
CA VAL A 894 -118.18 35.20 20.61
C VAL A 894 -117.15 34.06 20.64
N ARG A 895 -115.87 34.33 20.31
CA ARG A 895 -114.82 33.31 20.30
C ARG A 895 -114.58 32.68 21.68
N TYR A 896 -114.67 33.48 22.73
CA TYR A 896 -114.58 32.98 24.10
C TYR A 896 -115.67 31.96 24.39
N VAL A 897 -116.91 32.28 24.03
CA VAL A 897 -118.07 31.38 24.22
C VAL A 897 -117.94 30.12 23.36
N GLU A 898 -117.50 30.24 22.09
CA GLU A 898 -117.27 29.10 21.19
C GLU A 898 -116.21 28.12 21.72
N ASN A 899 -115.18 28.63 22.40
CA ASN A 899 -114.11 27.82 22.98
C ASN A 899 -114.38 27.43 24.45
N LEU A 900 -115.50 27.86 25.02
CA LEU A 900 -115.86 27.54 26.39
C LEU A 900 -116.17 26.04 26.49
N ARG A 901 -115.54 25.36 27.45
CA ARG A 901 -115.75 23.93 27.76
C ARG A 901 -116.25 23.70 29.19
N THR A 902 -116.76 24.76 29.83
CA THR A 902 -117.21 24.73 31.23
C THR A 902 -118.32 23.71 31.41
N GLY A 903 -118.24 22.93 32.50
CA GLY A 903 -119.19 21.85 32.77
C GLY A 903 -119.13 20.66 31.81
N GLY A 904 -118.15 20.61 30.89
CA GLY A 904 -118.05 19.60 29.83
C GLY A 904 -118.89 19.90 28.58
N TYR A 905 -119.52 21.07 28.51
CA TYR A 905 -120.41 21.45 27.42
C TYR A 905 -119.71 22.31 26.37
N THR A 906 -120.13 22.17 25.11
CA THR A 906 -119.58 22.92 23.96
C THR A 906 -120.63 23.76 23.23
N ASP A 907 -121.91 23.66 23.60
CA ASP A 907 -123.08 24.32 23.02
C ASP A 907 -123.43 25.64 23.73
N TRP A 908 -122.43 26.28 24.34
CA TRP A 908 -122.57 27.59 24.96
C TRP A 908 -122.86 28.65 23.89
N ARG A 909 -123.79 29.57 24.20
CA ARG A 909 -124.11 30.70 23.32
C ARG A 909 -124.18 32.02 24.08
N ILE A 910 -124.11 33.11 23.32
CA ILE A 910 -124.41 34.43 23.84
C ILE A 910 -125.92 34.48 24.17
N PRO A 911 -126.31 35.00 25.33
CA PRO A 911 -127.71 35.10 25.74
C PRO A 911 -128.46 36.19 24.97
N THR A 912 -129.77 36.05 24.83
CA THR A 912 -130.65 37.12 24.33
C THR A 912 -130.83 38.21 25.40
N ALA A 913 -131.28 39.41 25.00
CA ALA A 913 -131.54 40.48 25.96
C ALA A 913 -132.60 40.08 26.99
N ASN A 914 -133.65 39.37 26.57
CA ASN A 914 -134.72 38.89 27.46
C ASN A 914 -134.21 37.88 28.50
N GLU A 915 -133.29 36.99 28.13
CA GLU A 915 -132.69 36.02 29.05
C GLU A 915 -131.84 36.72 30.12
N LEU A 916 -131.03 37.70 29.73
CA LEU A 916 -130.22 38.50 30.64
C LEU A 916 -131.08 39.40 31.55
N VAL A 917 -132.10 40.06 31.00
CA VAL A 917 -133.10 40.82 31.79
C VAL A 917 -133.79 39.91 32.80
N GLY A 918 -134.08 38.67 32.41
CA GLY A 918 -134.64 37.64 33.27
C GLY A 918 -133.82 37.38 34.53
N ILE A 919 -132.48 37.42 34.44
CA ILE A 919 -131.58 37.10 35.56
C ILE A 919 -131.03 38.34 36.30
N TYR A 920 -131.06 39.53 35.68
CA TYR A 920 -130.51 40.76 36.27
C TYR A 920 -131.54 41.84 36.66
N LYS A 921 -132.74 41.84 36.10
CA LYS A 921 -133.77 42.86 36.43
C LYS A 921 -134.94 42.30 37.27
N ASN A 922 -135.04 40.98 37.41
CA ASN A 922 -136.10 40.33 38.19
C ASN A 922 -135.55 39.57 39.42
N PRO A 923 -136.01 39.88 40.65
CA PRO A 923 -135.57 39.17 41.84
C PRO A 923 -136.07 37.71 41.88
N PRO A 924 -135.32 36.78 42.50
CA PRO A 924 -133.93 36.95 42.96
C PRO A 924 -132.97 37.06 41.75
N PHE A 925 -131.92 37.89 41.89
CA PHE A 925 -130.94 38.20 40.84
C PHE A 925 -129.80 37.17 40.79
N PHE A 926 -129.19 36.99 39.61
CA PHE A 926 -127.99 36.16 39.48
C PHE A 926 -126.83 36.80 40.26
N PRO A 927 -126.14 36.06 41.13
CA PRO A 927 -125.12 36.63 42.01
C PRO A 927 -123.74 36.69 41.36
N GLY A 928 -122.85 37.50 41.93
CA GLY A 928 -121.44 37.53 41.53
C GLY A 928 -121.24 38.21 40.18
N ASN A 929 -121.82 39.39 40.03
CA ASN A 929 -121.57 40.23 38.87
C ASN A 929 -120.42 41.22 39.13
N SER A 930 -119.44 41.23 38.24
CA SER A 930 -118.31 42.17 38.18
C SER A 930 -118.33 43.05 36.94
N ALA A 931 -119.15 42.72 35.93
CA ALA A 931 -119.24 43.46 34.68
C ALA A 931 -120.24 44.61 34.79
N LYS A 932 -119.93 45.75 34.15
CA LYS A 932 -120.87 46.89 34.07
C LYS A 932 -122.13 46.52 33.28
N TRP A 933 -121.96 45.75 32.21
CA TRP A 933 -123.05 45.30 31.34
C TRP A 933 -122.63 44.05 30.57
N PHE A 934 -123.61 43.32 30.06
CA PHE A 934 -123.43 42.07 29.33
C PHE A 934 -123.85 42.18 27.86
N TRP A 935 -123.07 41.53 27.00
CA TRP A 935 -123.38 41.34 25.59
C TRP A 935 -124.58 40.43 25.40
N THR A 936 -125.46 40.82 24.47
CA THR A 936 -126.60 40.01 24.04
C THR A 936 -126.41 39.50 22.60
N SER A 937 -127.13 38.46 22.21
CA SER A 937 -127.21 38.00 20.82
C SER A 937 -128.02 38.94 19.92
N ASP A 938 -128.67 39.96 20.48
CA ASP A 938 -129.63 40.80 19.78
C ASP A 938 -128.89 41.96 19.09
N ILE A 939 -128.39 41.67 17.88
CA ILE A 939 -127.72 42.65 17.02
C ILE A 939 -128.77 43.39 16.20
N ILE A 940 -128.65 44.71 16.20
CA ILE A 940 -129.48 45.64 15.45
C ILE A 940 -128.62 46.47 14.50
N TRP A 941 -129.24 46.90 13.41
CA TRP A 941 -128.63 47.78 12.42
C TRP A 941 -129.13 49.20 12.62
N HIS A 942 -128.22 50.13 12.89
CA HIS A 942 -128.49 51.58 12.87
C HIS A 942 -127.74 52.18 11.68
N GLY A 943 -128.42 52.27 10.53
CA GLY A 943 -127.78 52.59 9.26
C GLY A 943 -126.74 51.52 8.89
N TRP A 944 -125.49 51.94 8.68
CA TRP A 944 -124.36 51.06 8.32
C TRP A 944 -123.60 50.46 9.51
N ASN A 945 -123.96 50.85 10.75
CA ASN A 945 -123.29 50.38 11.95
C ASN A 945 -124.10 49.30 12.67
N LYS A 946 -123.44 48.20 13.02
CA LYS A 946 -124.00 47.17 13.91
C LYS A 946 -123.90 47.67 15.35
N LYS A 947 -125.00 47.57 16.09
CA LYS A 947 -125.02 47.73 17.55
C LYS A 947 -125.62 46.48 18.16
N ALA A 948 -125.23 46.13 19.38
CA ALA A 948 -125.88 45.08 20.14
C ALA A 948 -126.70 45.71 21.26
N HIS A 949 -127.86 45.13 21.56
CA HIS A 949 -128.50 45.42 22.83
C HIS A 949 -127.59 44.95 23.96
N ILE A 950 -127.59 45.71 25.05
CA ILE A 950 -126.84 45.37 26.25
C ILE A 950 -127.77 45.29 27.44
N VAL A 951 -127.39 44.47 28.40
CA VAL A 951 -128.10 44.42 29.69
C VAL A 951 -127.12 44.81 30.76
N THR A 952 -127.36 45.98 31.36
CA THR A 952 -126.64 46.41 32.56
C THR A 952 -126.95 45.47 33.70
N SER A 953 -125.94 45.24 34.53
CA SER A 953 -126.04 44.36 35.68
C SER A 953 -126.61 45.04 36.94
N GLU A 954 -126.94 46.32 36.82
CA GLU A 954 -127.56 47.15 37.86
C GLU A 954 -129.03 46.73 38.10
N ARG A 955 -129.49 46.83 39.35
CA ARG A 955 -130.81 46.37 39.79
C ARG A 955 -131.83 47.51 39.67
N GLU A 956 -132.54 47.58 38.55
CA GLU A 956 -133.55 48.61 38.27
C GLU A 956 -134.90 47.98 37.97
N ALA A 957 -135.99 48.63 38.38
CA ALA A 957 -137.36 48.10 38.27
C ALA A 957 -137.97 48.19 36.85
N ALA A 958 -137.39 49.01 35.96
CA ALA A 958 -137.80 49.14 34.57
C ALA A 958 -136.59 48.96 33.65
N TRP A 959 -136.68 48.07 32.66
CA TRP A 959 -135.61 47.90 31.67
C TRP A 959 -135.77 48.89 30.52
N ASN A 960 -134.85 49.85 30.43
CA ASN A 960 -134.67 50.67 29.25
C ASN A 960 -133.79 49.90 28.25
N LYS A 961 -134.25 49.76 27.00
CA LYS A 961 -133.47 49.09 25.94
C LYS A 961 -132.23 49.93 25.59
N GLU A 962 -131.10 49.61 26.21
CA GLU A 962 -129.79 50.19 25.91
C GLU A 962 -129.05 49.43 24.80
N GLN A 963 -128.24 50.16 24.04
CA GLN A 963 -127.52 49.65 22.87
C GLN A 963 -126.11 50.25 22.80
N THR A 964 -125.12 49.45 22.38
CA THR A 964 -123.74 49.91 22.23
C THR A 964 -123.06 49.34 20.98
N ASP A 965 -121.96 49.98 20.58
CA ASP A 965 -121.13 49.55 19.44
C ASP A 965 -120.35 48.27 19.78
N LEU A 966 -120.26 47.32 18.85
CA LEU A 966 -119.65 45.99 19.05
C LEU A 966 -118.16 46.05 19.46
N SER A 967 -117.48 47.18 19.23
CA SER A 967 -116.08 47.40 19.65
C SER A 967 -115.91 47.70 21.14
N LYS A 968 -117.00 48.03 21.86
CA LYS A 968 -116.92 48.48 23.25
C LYS A 968 -116.57 47.35 24.22
N CYS A 969 -116.01 47.73 25.35
CA CYS A 969 -115.61 46.82 26.42
C CYS A 969 -116.85 46.33 27.18
N GLY A 970 -117.19 45.05 27.03
CA GLY A 970 -118.29 44.37 27.72
C GLY A 970 -117.87 43.02 28.29
N SER A 971 -118.83 42.29 28.86
CA SER A 971 -118.64 40.90 29.29
C SER A 971 -119.74 40.02 28.72
N VAL A 972 -119.51 38.71 28.63
CA VAL A 972 -120.57 37.76 28.28
C VAL A 972 -120.69 36.69 29.36
N ARG A 973 -121.93 36.43 29.79
CA ARG A 973 -122.27 35.27 30.60
C ARG A 973 -122.93 34.26 29.68
N ALA A 974 -122.16 33.24 29.31
CA ALA A 974 -122.63 32.22 28.39
C ALA A 974 -123.87 31.50 28.96
N VAL A 975 -124.81 31.18 28.08
CA VAL A 975 -126.04 30.45 28.40
C VAL A 975 -126.20 29.25 27.47
N ARG A 976 -126.88 28.22 27.93
CA ARG A 976 -127.35 27.06 27.15
C ARG A 976 -128.71 26.60 27.64
N LYS A 977 -129.42 25.79 26.84
CA LYS A 977 -130.72 25.20 27.21
C LYS A 977 -130.55 23.77 27.73
#